data_AF-A0AAU9D7G1-F1
#
_entry.id   AF-A0AAU9D7G1-F1
#
_cell.length_a   1.000
_cell.length_b   1.000
_cell.length_c   1.000
_cell.angle_alpha   90.00
_cell.angle_beta   90.00
_cell.angle_gamma   90.00
#
_symmetry.space_group_name_H-M   'P 1'
#
loop_
_entity.id
_entity.type
_entity.pdbx_description
1 polymer ?
#
loop_
_entity_poly.entity_id
_entity_poly.type
_entity_poly.pdbx_seq_one_letter_code
_entity_poly.pdbx_strand_id
1 'polypeptide(L)'
;MRIFFTVLILAFFCPGAMLMAQDNKWTDATWRDGEYLDKYYFKSYKTAKYTKRKLEEDKKRMLRDCVEDLALKIMSDISVVQENTVMEREELISSVFTGKTSVSSNLQVTGMRTFFYTEKRKKLNHAFVYISKRDLATVYIHKARMSLKDFDGQLARLKVLWDSYEEQQGKDERRGIRAKVADILAAMDEGFVKLNTYEEVVAVAGEKFPADVPANVLRIKAEKQQFQTDFFPKDLTSSFAEANEAMAKREYGKAVSLYQTILYERPHSEQATEGLEKAKRAYAEELLVKAEGALRSGKYAEASEYVNESLEHQPGNRASSLRKRIERAYFDRLAKSLEKSLEVDDLVNAERYFAELEKYWQADSDRFRVLSNRIARLRNTTDTNRKQTDYDRHISSAEVALSQKEFVKAYEYVEGAESLIAGKDRAENLRNRIQRSYYRHNKKKELKRTPHKYVFTLGAGAFTHLFKTASLTIDTISRNSWSPMVSGGFFRRVNTQPKFIGGRDFSKATLLGVFVDAGSFKVNLKDQTLNETVLKKNYYYHIEAGAHFWEAVRVSGGILKGISDEENYNYLSGTFGLALKIRHFSVQVDYTQLYRLEEKEWLGDNEENFQSMLRIGLQYQLNFYRRLSKTEKERIRLSSEL
;
A
#
# COMPACT_ATOMS: atom_id res chain seq x y z
N MET A 1 -38.60 -15.64 -44.72
CA MET A 1 -37.28 -15.01 -44.92
C MET A 1 -37.21 -13.55 -44.47
N ARG A 2 -38.23 -12.70 -44.71
CA ARG A 2 -38.20 -11.27 -44.32
C ARG A 2 -38.15 -11.01 -42.79
N ILE A 3 -38.85 -11.78 -41.97
CA ILE A 3 -38.89 -11.60 -40.50
C ILE A 3 -37.52 -11.92 -39.84
N PHE A 4 -36.79 -12.92 -40.36
CA PHE A 4 -35.46 -13.28 -39.85
C PHE A 4 -34.43 -12.17 -40.11
N PHE A 5 -34.53 -11.48 -41.25
CA PHE A 5 -33.63 -10.37 -41.57
C PHE A 5 -33.90 -9.14 -40.69
N THR A 6 -35.16 -8.87 -40.32
CA THR A 6 -35.52 -7.76 -39.42
C THR A 6 -35.05 -8.00 -37.99
N VAL A 7 -35.16 -9.23 -37.48
CA VAL A 7 -34.68 -9.60 -36.14
C VAL A 7 -33.15 -9.60 -36.06
N LEU A 8 -32.46 -10.05 -37.11
CA LEU A 8 -30.99 -10.02 -37.16
C LEU A 8 -30.44 -8.58 -37.20
N ILE A 9 -31.10 -7.67 -37.92
CA ILE A 9 -30.72 -6.24 -37.95
C ILE A 9 -30.99 -5.59 -36.59
N LEU A 10 -32.13 -5.86 -35.93
CA LEU A 10 -32.38 -5.34 -34.57
C LEU A 10 -31.37 -5.87 -33.53
N ALA A 11 -30.96 -7.15 -33.64
CA ALA A 11 -29.95 -7.74 -32.76
C ALA A 11 -28.53 -7.20 -33.01
N PHE A 12 -28.21 -6.76 -34.23
CA PHE A 12 -26.91 -6.14 -34.56
C PHE A 12 -26.83 -4.65 -34.21
N PHE A 13 -27.95 -3.93 -34.16
CA PHE A 13 -27.97 -2.49 -33.83
C PHE A 13 -28.22 -2.18 -32.34
N CYS A 14 -28.75 -3.11 -31.54
CA CYS A 14 -28.97 -2.91 -30.09
C CYS A 14 -27.73 -3.01 -29.16
N PRO A 15 -26.60 -3.69 -29.47
CA PRO A 15 -25.46 -3.76 -28.54
C PRO A 15 -24.73 -2.42 -28.34
N GLY A 16 -24.85 -1.48 -29.29
CA GLY A 16 -24.24 -0.16 -29.21
C GLY A 16 -24.94 0.77 -28.20
N ALA A 17 -26.25 0.62 -28.01
CA ALA A 17 -27.04 1.47 -27.12
C ALA A 17 -26.87 1.11 -25.62
N MET A 18 -26.49 -0.14 -25.29
CA MET A 18 -26.28 -0.58 -23.91
C MET A 18 -24.86 -0.29 -23.35
N LEU A 19 -23.92 0.22 -24.16
CA LEU A 19 -22.55 0.57 -23.74
C LEU A 19 -22.29 2.09 -23.63
N MET A 20 -23.34 2.89 -23.72
CA MET A 20 -23.34 4.26 -23.17
C MET A 20 -23.41 4.13 -21.64
N ALA A 21 -22.28 3.74 -21.03
CA ALA A 21 -22.06 3.89 -19.60
C ALA A 21 -22.43 5.33 -19.26
N GLN A 22 -23.49 5.53 -18.46
CA GLN A 22 -23.92 6.86 -18.05
C GLN A 22 -22.73 7.54 -17.37
N ASP A 23 -22.16 8.53 -18.04
CA ASP A 23 -21.16 9.39 -17.43
C ASP A 23 -21.83 10.02 -16.21
N ASN A 24 -21.17 9.88 -15.06
CA ASN A 24 -21.76 10.28 -13.80
C ASN A 24 -21.91 11.81 -13.82
N LYS A 25 -23.14 12.33 -13.88
CA LYS A 25 -23.40 13.74 -14.23
C LYS A 25 -22.62 14.74 -13.38
N TRP A 26 -22.32 14.41 -12.12
CA TRP A 26 -21.52 15.23 -11.23
C TRP A 26 -20.04 15.35 -11.63
N THR A 27 -19.52 14.61 -12.60
CA THR A 27 -18.17 14.87 -13.14
C THR A 27 -18.14 16.05 -14.12
N ASP A 28 -19.30 16.46 -14.63
CA ASP A 28 -19.47 17.66 -15.45
C ASP A 28 -19.53 18.93 -14.58
N ALA A 29 -18.79 19.97 -14.96
CA ALA A 29 -18.71 21.21 -14.19
C ALA A 29 -20.03 21.99 -14.23
N THR A 30 -20.62 22.12 -15.42
CA THR A 30 -21.88 22.85 -15.62
C THR A 30 -23.02 22.21 -14.84
N TRP A 31 -23.10 20.88 -14.85
CA TRP A 31 -24.10 20.15 -14.06
C TRP A 31 -23.89 20.34 -12.55
N ARG A 32 -22.64 20.20 -12.05
CA ARG A 32 -22.34 20.44 -10.62
C ARG A 32 -22.72 21.85 -10.19
N ASP A 33 -22.47 22.84 -11.03
CA ASP A 33 -22.75 24.23 -10.70
C ASP A 33 -24.23 24.55 -10.74
N GLY A 34 -25.01 23.86 -11.59
CA GLY A 34 -26.47 23.94 -11.59
C GLY A 34 -27.15 23.24 -10.42
N GLU A 35 -26.67 22.04 -10.05
CA GLU A 35 -27.27 21.24 -8.96
C GLU A 35 -26.84 21.74 -7.57
N TYR A 36 -25.55 22.05 -7.41
CA TYR A 36 -24.95 22.48 -6.15
C TYR A 36 -24.58 23.96 -6.20
N LEU A 37 -25.60 24.82 -6.24
CA LEU A 37 -25.43 26.28 -6.25
C LEU A 37 -24.66 26.75 -5.00
N ASP A 38 -23.64 27.60 -5.18
CA ASP A 38 -22.81 28.14 -4.09
C ASP A 38 -23.62 28.92 -3.03
N LYS A 39 -24.82 29.40 -3.41
CA LYS A 39 -25.78 30.00 -2.48
C LYS A 39 -26.24 29.02 -1.39
N TYR A 40 -26.37 27.74 -1.71
CA TYR A 40 -26.95 26.72 -0.81
C TYR A 40 -25.92 25.68 -0.33
N TYR A 41 -24.79 25.56 -1.02
CA TYR A 41 -23.81 24.51 -0.75
C TYR A 41 -22.39 25.06 -0.67
N PHE A 42 -21.59 24.49 0.23
CA PHE A 42 -20.15 24.48 0.06
C PHE A 42 -19.78 23.22 -0.71
N LYS A 43 -18.89 23.34 -1.69
CA LYS A 43 -18.46 22.23 -2.55
C LYS A 43 -16.98 22.33 -2.89
N SER A 44 -16.33 21.17 -3.05
CA SER A 44 -14.95 21.01 -3.50
C SER A 44 -14.84 19.82 -4.45
N TYR A 45 -14.06 19.96 -5.52
CA TYR A 45 -13.92 18.99 -6.59
C TYR A 45 -12.46 18.85 -7.02
N LYS A 46 -11.97 17.60 -7.15
CA LYS A 46 -10.62 17.29 -7.65
C LYS A 46 -10.67 16.20 -8.70
N THR A 47 -9.72 16.29 -9.63
CA THR A 47 -9.44 15.24 -10.62
C THR A 47 -7.97 14.84 -10.58
N ALA A 48 -7.67 13.55 -10.75
CA ALA A 48 -6.30 13.05 -10.83
C ALA A 48 -6.18 11.92 -11.86
N LYS A 49 -4.97 11.63 -12.35
CA LYS A 49 -4.73 10.49 -13.25
C LYS A 49 -4.93 9.16 -12.50
N TYR A 50 -5.60 8.21 -13.13
CA TYR A 50 -5.87 6.88 -12.59
C TYR A 50 -4.63 5.98 -12.61
N THR A 51 -4.26 5.42 -11.46
CA THR A 51 -3.26 4.34 -11.36
C THR A 51 -3.85 3.07 -10.74
N LYS A 52 -3.88 1.97 -11.52
CA LYS A 52 -4.52 0.71 -11.09
C LYS A 52 -3.91 0.09 -9.82
N ARG A 53 -2.62 0.32 -9.57
CA ARG A 53 -1.90 -0.22 -8.39
C ARG A 53 -2.26 0.48 -7.08
N LYS A 54 -2.89 1.67 -7.09
CA LYS A 54 -3.08 2.52 -5.90
C LYS A 54 -4.48 3.12 -5.75
N LEU A 55 -5.51 2.48 -6.29
CA LEU A 55 -6.87 3.04 -6.34
C LEU A 55 -7.41 3.49 -4.96
N GLU A 56 -7.27 2.66 -3.92
CA GLU A 56 -7.76 2.97 -2.58
C GLU A 56 -6.94 4.08 -1.90
N GLU A 57 -5.63 4.13 -2.13
CA GLU A 57 -4.76 5.20 -1.63
C GLU A 57 -5.11 6.53 -2.31
N ASP A 58 -5.27 6.52 -3.63
CA ASP A 58 -5.66 7.69 -4.41
C ASP A 58 -7.06 8.19 -4.01
N LYS A 59 -8.02 7.29 -3.80
CA LYS A 59 -9.37 7.65 -3.29
C LYS A 59 -9.30 8.35 -1.94
N LYS A 60 -8.59 7.77 -0.97
CA LYS A 60 -8.45 8.36 0.37
C LYS A 60 -7.74 9.72 0.33
N ARG A 61 -6.66 9.83 -0.46
CA ARG A 61 -5.92 11.10 -0.64
C ARG A 61 -6.82 12.17 -1.24
N MET A 62 -7.43 11.89 -2.39
CA MET A 62 -8.24 12.89 -3.10
C MET A 62 -9.46 13.36 -2.29
N LEU A 63 -10.12 12.45 -1.56
CA LEU A 63 -11.23 12.84 -0.69
C LEU A 63 -10.75 13.72 0.47
N ARG A 64 -9.58 13.42 1.05
CA ARG A 64 -8.97 14.27 2.08
C ARG A 64 -8.66 15.65 1.53
N ASP A 65 -8.01 15.74 0.37
CA ASP A 65 -7.69 17.02 -0.28
C ASP A 65 -8.97 17.85 -0.54
N CYS A 66 -10.06 17.21 -0.98
CA CYS A 66 -11.34 17.91 -1.17
C CYS A 66 -11.94 18.41 0.15
N VAL A 67 -11.82 17.64 1.24
CA VAL A 67 -12.30 18.05 2.57
C VAL A 67 -11.48 19.21 3.11
N GLU A 68 -10.17 19.19 2.93
CA GLU A 68 -9.27 20.28 3.34
C GLU A 68 -9.59 21.56 2.55
N ASP A 69 -9.73 21.48 1.23
CA ASP A 69 -10.14 22.62 0.39
C ASP A 69 -11.51 23.19 0.80
N LEU A 70 -12.47 22.30 1.13
CA LEU A 70 -13.79 22.70 1.58
C LEU A 70 -13.72 23.45 2.93
N ALA A 71 -12.93 22.94 3.88
CA ALA A 71 -12.73 23.57 5.17
C ALA A 71 -12.06 24.94 5.01
N LEU A 72 -11.06 25.05 4.13
CA LEU A 72 -10.41 26.33 3.81
C LEU A 72 -11.40 27.33 3.20
N LYS A 73 -12.30 26.89 2.31
CA LYS A 73 -13.34 27.76 1.73
C LYS A 73 -14.31 28.27 2.82
N ILE A 74 -14.76 27.40 3.71
CA ILE A 74 -15.62 27.80 4.84
C ILE A 74 -14.91 28.79 5.75
N MET A 75 -13.63 28.55 6.08
CA MET A 75 -12.82 29.45 6.90
C MET A 75 -12.61 30.82 6.23
N SER A 76 -12.36 30.84 4.92
CA SER A 76 -12.24 32.09 4.16
C SER A 76 -13.53 32.90 4.25
N ASP A 77 -14.69 32.26 4.08
CA ASP A 77 -15.97 32.95 4.15
C ASP A 77 -16.28 33.42 5.59
N ILE A 78 -15.84 32.69 6.63
CA ILE A 78 -15.88 33.13 8.04
C ILE A 78 -15.07 34.42 8.22
N SER A 79 -13.85 34.48 7.71
CA SER A 79 -13.01 35.68 7.82
C SER A 79 -13.65 36.89 7.15
N VAL A 80 -14.30 36.72 5.99
CA VAL A 80 -15.05 37.79 5.32
C VAL A 80 -16.22 38.28 6.17
N VAL A 81 -16.97 37.37 6.82
CA VAL A 81 -18.05 37.76 7.74
C VAL A 81 -17.51 38.48 8.97
N GLN A 82 -16.38 38.03 9.52
CA GLN A 82 -15.71 38.68 10.64
C GLN A 82 -15.26 40.10 10.27
N GLU A 83 -14.58 40.28 9.15
CA GLU A 83 -14.14 41.60 8.67
C GLU A 83 -15.32 42.57 8.50
N ASN A 84 -16.41 42.12 7.89
CA ASN A 84 -17.62 42.94 7.73
C ASN A 84 -18.28 43.29 9.08
N THR A 85 -18.34 42.34 10.02
CA THR A 85 -18.93 42.57 11.36
C THR A 85 -18.06 43.50 12.21
N VAL A 86 -16.73 43.43 12.06
CA VAL A 86 -15.78 44.33 12.74
C VAL A 86 -15.87 45.73 12.15
N MET A 87 -15.91 45.89 10.82
CA MET A 87 -16.10 47.22 10.20
C MET A 87 -17.43 47.87 10.58
N GLU A 88 -18.53 47.10 10.72
CA GLU A 88 -19.81 47.61 11.21
C GLU A 88 -19.78 47.99 12.72
N ARG A 89 -18.85 47.42 13.51
CA ARG A 89 -18.67 47.72 14.95
C ARG A 89 -17.55 48.71 15.26
N GLU A 90 -16.65 48.99 14.32
CA GLU A 90 -15.55 49.95 14.48
C GLU A 90 -16.00 51.42 14.50
N GLU A 91 -17.28 51.71 14.22
CA GLU A 91 -17.87 53.02 14.54
C GLU A 91 -18.13 53.20 16.06
N LEU A 92 -18.01 52.15 16.89
CA LEU A 92 -18.25 52.25 18.34
C LEU A 92 -17.22 51.59 19.28
N ILE A 93 -16.43 50.57 18.88
CA ILE A 93 -15.56 49.84 19.84
C ILE A 93 -14.28 49.28 19.18
N SER A 94 -13.31 50.12 18.78
CA SER A 94 -12.10 49.64 18.08
C SER A 94 -10.88 49.27 18.98
N SER A 95 -10.93 49.41 20.31
CA SER A 95 -9.73 49.23 21.14
C SER A 95 -9.62 47.91 21.93
N VAL A 96 -10.67 47.07 21.99
CA VAL A 96 -10.71 45.93 22.95
C VAL A 96 -10.62 44.54 22.29
N PHE A 97 -10.82 44.42 20.97
CA PHE A 97 -10.99 43.09 20.31
C PHE A 97 -9.90 42.68 19.31
N THR A 98 -8.71 43.28 19.34
CA THR A 98 -7.56 42.83 18.51
C THR A 98 -6.85 41.58 19.03
N GLY A 99 -7.45 40.87 19.99
CA GLY A 99 -6.92 39.62 20.56
C GLY A 99 -7.49 38.36 19.92
N LYS A 100 -6.69 37.71 19.07
CA LYS A 100 -6.73 36.28 18.64
C LYS A 100 -7.70 35.89 17.51
N THR A 101 -7.32 36.20 16.28
CA THR A 101 -7.71 35.45 15.05
C THR A 101 -6.87 34.18 14.86
N SER A 102 -6.79 33.32 15.88
CA SER A 102 -6.13 32.00 15.80
C SER A 102 -7.15 30.85 15.77
N VAL A 103 -8.32 31.07 15.18
CA VAL A 103 -9.38 30.06 15.03
C VAL A 103 -9.03 29.01 13.95
N SER A 104 -7.85 29.10 13.34
CA SER A 104 -7.55 28.53 12.01
C SER A 104 -7.11 27.06 11.93
N SER A 105 -7.06 26.27 13.01
CA SER A 105 -6.48 24.90 12.91
C SER A 105 -7.42 23.71 13.13
N ASN A 106 -8.63 23.87 13.67
CA ASN A 106 -9.43 22.73 14.16
C ASN A 106 -10.91 22.71 13.74
N LEU A 107 -11.30 23.38 12.65
CA LEU A 107 -12.69 23.29 12.16
C LEU A 107 -13.00 21.88 11.64
N GLN A 108 -13.60 21.04 12.48
CA GLN A 108 -14.11 19.74 12.05
C GLN A 108 -15.46 19.90 11.34
N VAL A 109 -15.42 19.99 10.01
CA VAL A 109 -16.60 19.98 9.16
C VAL A 109 -17.22 18.58 9.19
N THR A 110 -18.35 18.42 9.86
CA THR A 110 -19.09 17.15 9.97
C THR A 110 -20.36 17.20 9.14
N GLY A 111 -20.83 16.05 8.62
CA GLY A 111 -22.04 15.97 7.80
C GLY A 111 -21.83 16.12 6.28
N MET A 112 -20.59 16.07 5.81
CA MET A 112 -20.26 16.17 4.38
C MET A 112 -20.70 14.92 3.60
N ARG A 113 -21.16 15.13 2.36
CA ARG A 113 -21.38 14.06 1.37
C ARG A 113 -20.14 13.93 0.50
N THR A 114 -19.70 12.69 0.27
CA THR A 114 -18.49 12.40 -0.51
C THR A 114 -18.83 11.48 -1.69
N PHE A 115 -18.30 11.81 -2.86
CA PHE A 115 -18.45 11.05 -4.09
C PHE A 115 -17.07 10.77 -4.68
N PHE A 116 -16.88 9.55 -5.17
CA PHE A 116 -15.67 9.15 -5.86
C PHE A 116 -16.02 8.31 -7.08
N TYR A 117 -15.43 8.62 -8.24
CA TYR A 117 -15.68 7.92 -9.49
C TYR A 117 -14.39 7.80 -10.30
N THR A 118 -14.20 6.64 -10.94
CA THR A 118 -13.07 6.38 -11.83
C THR A 118 -13.57 6.28 -13.27
N GLU A 119 -13.24 7.29 -14.06
CA GLU A 119 -13.48 7.30 -15.50
C GLU A 119 -12.40 6.49 -16.23
N LYS A 120 -12.65 5.18 -16.40
CA LYS A 120 -11.68 4.24 -16.98
C LYS A 120 -11.25 4.61 -18.41
N ARG A 121 -12.14 5.21 -19.20
CA ARG A 121 -11.88 5.61 -20.60
C ARG A 121 -10.81 6.71 -20.67
N LYS A 122 -10.97 7.77 -19.86
CA LYS A 122 -10.01 8.88 -19.78
C LYS A 122 -8.86 8.64 -18.80
N LYS A 123 -8.88 7.52 -18.07
CA LYS A 123 -7.96 7.20 -16.98
C LYS A 123 -7.91 8.34 -15.95
N LEU A 124 -9.08 8.79 -15.51
CA LEU A 124 -9.22 9.84 -14.49
C LEU A 124 -9.95 9.31 -13.25
N ASN A 125 -9.51 9.77 -12.09
CA ASN A 125 -10.24 9.68 -10.83
C ASN A 125 -10.86 11.05 -10.55
N HIS A 126 -12.09 11.05 -10.06
CA HIS A 126 -12.86 12.22 -9.69
C HIS A 126 -13.24 12.09 -8.21
N ALA A 127 -13.01 13.15 -7.45
CA ALA A 127 -13.45 13.27 -6.07
C ALA A 127 -14.29 14.54 -5.93
N PHE A 128 -15.42 14.42 -5.25
CA PHE A 128 -16.34 15.53 -5.02
C PHE A 128 -16.87 15.47 -3.60
N VAL A 129 -16.80 16.60 -2.89
CA VAL A 129 -17.27 16.72 -1.51
C VAL A 129 -18.13 17.97 -1.42
N TYR A 130 -19.28 17.86 -0.79
CA TYR A 130 -20.13 19.01 -0.51
C TYR A 130 -20.86 18.88 0.82
N ILE A 131 -21.34 20.02 1.31
CA ILE A 131 -22.25 20.12 2.45
C ILE A 131 -23.27 21.23 2.20
N SER A 132 -24.53 20.98 2.55
CA SER A 132 -25.57 22.01 2.55
C SER A 132 -25.27 23.03 3.64
N LYS A 133 -25.38 24.32 3.34
CA LYS A 133 -25.21 25.39 4.33
C LYS A 133 -26.17 25.22 5.51
N ARG A 134 -27.42 24.81 5.24
CA ARG A 134 -28.43 24.52 6.28
C ARG A 134 -28.04 23.35 7.19
N ASP A 135 -27.49 22.28 6.62
CA ASP A 135 -27.04 21.11 7.39
C ASP A 135 -25.85 21.50 8.29
N LEU A 136 -24.92 22.29 7.74
CA LEU A 136 -23.80 22.85 8.50
C LEU A 136 -24.30 23.70 9.67
N ALA A 137 -25.21 24.65 9.44
CA ALA A 137 -25.80 25.46 10.49
C ALA A 137 -26.48 24.61 11.59
N THR A 138 -27.26 23.60 11.19
CA THR A 138 -27.96 22.70 12.13
C THR A 138 -26.99 21.98 13.07
N VAL A 139 -25.88 21.46 12.52
CA VAL A 139 -24.83 20.80 13.31
C VAL A 139 -24.21 21.76 14.32
N TYR A 140 -23.87 22.99 13.90
CA TYR A 140 -23.20 23.95 14.77
C TYR A 140 -24.14 24.58 15.81
N ILE A 141 -25.43 24.72 15.50
CA ILE A 141 -26.47 25.04 16.49
C ILE A 141 -26.56 23.95 17.57
N HIS A 142 -26.54 22.69 17.16
CA HIS A 142 -26.53 21.59 18.13
C HIS A 142 -25.26 21.60 19.00
N LYS A 143 -24.08 21.79 18.40
CA LYS A 143 -22.81 21.91 19.15
C LYS A 143 -22.84 23.08 20.14
N ALA A 144 -23.37 24.24 19.74
CA ALA A 144 -23.52 25.39 20.63
C ALA A 144 -24.40 25.07 21.84
N ARG A 145 -25.55 24.41 21.63
CA ARG A 145 -26.44 23.97 22.73
C ARG A 145 -25.75 22.98 23.68
N MET A 146 -24.95 22.06 23.15
CA MET A 146 -24.18 21.13 23.99
C MET A 146 -23.12 21.85 24.82
N SER A 147 -22.41 22.83 24.26
CA SER A 147 -21.44 23.66 24.99
C SER A 147 -22.12 24.50 26.07
N LEU A 148 -23.28 25.08 25.81
CA LEU A 148 -24.05 25.81 26.82
C LEU A 148 -24.44 24.91 28.00
N LYS A 149 -24.86 23.67 27.72
CA LYS A 149 -25.17 22.70 28.78
C LYS A 149 -23.93 22.32 29.60
N ASP A 150 -22.76 22.21 28.96
CA ASP A 150 -21.50 21.95 29.67
C ASP A 150 -21.14 23.13 30.58
N PHE A 151 -21.31 24.37 30.11
CA PHE A 151 -21.10 25.56 30.92
C PHE A 151 -22.02 25.65 32.13
N ASP A 152 -23.30 25.28 32.01
CA ASP A 152 -24.18 25.18 33.17
C ASP A 152 -23.65 24.17 34.19
N GLY A 153 -23.10 23.04 33.72
CA GLY A 153 -22.42 22.06 34.56
C GLY A 153 -21.17 22.61 35.24
N GLN A 154 -20.38 23.44 34.54
CA GLN A 154 -19.20 24.09 35.09
C GLN A 154 -19.56 25.16 36.13
N LEU A 155 -20.59 25.97 35.89
CA LEU A 155 -21.12 26.92 36.87
C LEU A 155 -21.64 26.21 38.13
N ALA A 156 -22.32 25.07 37.99
CA ALA A 156 -22.74 24.26 39.13
C ALA A 156 -21.54 23.73 39.94
N ARG A 157 -20.46 23.32 39.27
CA ARG A 157 -19.21 22.90 39.97
C ARG A 157 -18.54 24.07 40.68
N LEU A 158 -18.54 25.26 40.08
CA LEU A 158 -18.02 26.47 40.72
C LEU A 158 -18.77 26.80 42.01
N LYS A 159 -20.12 26.69 42.00
CA LYS A 159 -20.95 26.82 43.20
C LYS A 159 -20.52 25.85 44.30
N VAL A 160 -20.39 24.56 44.00
CA VAL A 160 -19.96 23.55 45.00
C VAL A 160 -18.55 23.84 45.55
N LEU A 161 -17.62 24.27 44.69
CA LEU A 161 -16.27 24.62 45.12
C LEU A 161 -16.25 25.89 45.98
N TRP A 162 -17.14 26.84 45.71
CA TRP A 162 -17.30 28.04 46.52
C TRP A 162 -17.77 27.71 47.94
N ASP A 163 -18.84 26.92 48.05
CA ASP A 163 -19.36 26.50 49.35
C ASP A 163 -18.27 25.76 50.15
N SER A 164 -17.50 24.89 49.49
CA SER A 164 -16.36 24.20 50.10
C SER A 164 -15.22 25.14 50.53
N TYR A 165 -14.99 26.23 49.79
CA TYR A 165 -13.96 27.22 50.09
C TYR A 165 -14.29 28.03 51.35
N GLU A 166 -15.57 28.38 51.54
CA GLU A 166 -16.04 29.10 52.72
C GLU A 166 -15.95 28.24 54.00
N GLU A 167 -16.22 26.93 53.90
CA GLU A 167 -16.20 26.00 55.04
C GLU A 167 -14.78 25.65 55.53
N GLN A 168 -13.76 25.66 54.66
CA GLN A 168 -12.42 25.22 55.02
C GLN A 168 -11.60 26.27 55.78
N GLN A 169 -10.87 25.85 56.82
CA GLN A 169 -10.02 26.74 57.65
C GLN A 169 -8.53 26.72 57.26
N GLY A 170 -8.07 25.75 56.45
CA GLY A 170 -6.66 25.58 56.09
C GLY A 170 -6.20 26.38 54.86
N LYS A 171 -5.01 27.02 54.94
CA LYS A 171 -4.44 27.79 53.81
C LYS A 171 -4.13 26.95 52.57
N ASP A 172 -3.59 25.74 52.74
CA ASP A 172 -3.20 24.88 51.62
C ASP A 172 -4.40 24.29 50.88
N GLU A 173 -5.43 23.91 51.65
CA GLU A 173 -6.71 23.43 51.12
C GLU A 173 -7.43 24.51 50.31
N ARG A 174 -7.50 25.74 50.85
CA ARG A 174 -8.01 26.92 50.12
C ARG A 174 -7.23 27.16 48.83
N ARG A 175 -5.90 27.06 48.86
CA ARG A 175 -5.06 27.22 47.65
C ARG A 175 -5.39 26.16 46.59
N GLY A 176 -5.60 24.91 46.99
CA GLY A 176 -6.02 23.83 46.10
C GLY A 176 -7.39 24.08 45.46
N ILE A 177 -8.35 24.63 46.21
CA ILE A 177 -9.66 25.02 45.65
C ILE A 177 -9.53 26.20 44.68
N ARG A 178 -8.72 27.22 45.02
CA ARG A 178 -8.48 28.37 44.11
C ARG A 178 -7.92 27.92 42.76
N ALA A 179 -6.99 26.97 42.75
CA ALA A 179 -6.44 26.41 41.51
C ALA A 179 -7.53 25.71 40.68
N LYS A 180 -8.40 24.91 41.30
CA LYS A 180 -9.51 24.24 40.59
C LYS A 180 -10.53 25.22 40.02
N VAL A 181 -10.86 26.28 40.77
CA VAL A 181 -11.74 27.35 40.29
C VAL A 181 -11.10 28.05 39.09
N ALA A 182 -9.79 28.30 39.15
CA ALA A 182 -9.05 28.88 38.05
C ALA A 182 -9.10 28.04 36.77
N ASP A 183 -8.84 26.74 36.89
CA ASP A 183 -8.88 25.81 35.77
C ASP A 183 -10.28 25.78 35.11
N ILE A 184 -11.35 25.81 35.91
CA ILE A 184 -12.73 25.84 35.40
C ILE A 184 -13.02 27.16 34.67
N LEU A 185 -12.65 28.31 35.24
CA LEU A 185 -12.88 29.62 34.61
C LEU A 185 -12.11 29.73 33.29
N ALA A 186 -10.87 29.23 33.22
CA ALA A 186 -10.08 29.18 32.00
C ALA A 186 -10.72 28.27 30.93
N ALA A 187 -11.24 27.10 31.32
CA ALA A 187 -11.96 26.20 30.42
C ALA A 187 -13.25 26.84 29.86
N MET A 188 -13.96 27.63 30.69
CA MET A 188 -15.11 28.42 30.22
C MET A 188 -14.71 29.44 29.16
N ASP A 189 -13.60 30.16 29.36
CA ASP A 189 -13.10 31.13 28.37
C ASP A 189 -12.76 30.49 27.03
N GLU A 190 -12.08 29.34 27.05
CA GLU A 190 -11.81 28.58 25.81
C GLU A 190 -13.11 28.14 25.12
N GLY A 191 -14.10 27.70 25.90
CA GLY A 191 -15.41 27.34 25.37
C GLY A 191 -16.14 28.53 24.72
N PHE A 192 -16.01 29.74 25.28
CA PHE A 192 -16.67 30.93 24.72
C PHE A 192 -16.06 31.31 23.38
N VAL A 193 -14.75 31.13 23.21
CA VAL A 193 -14.09 31.27 21.91
C VAL A 193 -14.69 30.30 20.89
N LYS A 194 -14.92 29.03 21.28
CA LYS A 194 -15.56 28.03 20.41
C LYS A 194 -17.00 28.41 20.04
N LEU A 195 -17.77 28.96 20.99
CA LEU A 195 -19.14 29.42 20.71
C LEU A 195 -19.18 30.57 19.70
N ASN A 196 -18.27 31.53 19.79
CA ASN A 196 -18.17 32.60 18.78
C ASN A 196 -17.88 32.01 17.39
N THR A 197 -16.98 31.03 17.30
CA THR A 197 -16.72 30.33 16.03
C THR A 197 -17.98 29.63 15.50
N TYR A 198 -18.81 29.06 16.38
CA TYR A 198 -20.06 28.43 15.96
C TYR A 198 -21.07 29.45 15.42
N GLU A 199 -21.11 30.65 16.01
CA GLU A 199 -21.90 31.79 15.52
C GLU A 199 -21.52 32.18 14.10
N GLU A 200 -20.23 32.33 13.87
CA GLU A 200 -19.70 32.70 12.57
C GLU A 200 -20.02 31.64 11.51
N VAL A 201 -19.86 30.36 11.83
CA VAL A 201 -20.21 29.26 10.91
C VAL A 201 -21.70 29.29 10.54
N VAL A 202 -22.58 29.55 11.50
CA VAL A 202 -24.03 29.67 11.28
C VAL A 202 -24.35 30.88 10.41
N ALA A 203 -23.69 32.02 10.64
CA ALA A 203 -23.85 33.23 9.85
C ALA A 203 -23.41 33.05 8.39
N VAL A 204 -22.26 32.41 8.14
CA VAL A 204 -21.77 32.11 6.78
C VAL A 204 -22.69 31.13 6.04
N ALA A 205 -23.33 30.23 6.79
CA ALA A 205 -24.38 29.37 6.25
C ALA A 205 -25.65 30.15 5.84
N GLY A 206 -25.74 31.45 6.12
CA GLY A 206 -26.90 32.30 5.83
C GLY A 206 -28.06 32.09 6.81
N GLU A 207 -27.80 31.43 7.94
CA GLU A 207 -28.78 31.13 8.98
C GLU A 207 -28.55 32.02 10.20
N LYS A 208 -29.53 32.07 11.11
CA LYS A 208 -29.41 32.78 12.39
C LYS A 208 -29.48 31.77 13.53
N PHE A 209 -28.76 32.05 14.62
CA PHE A 209 -28.96 31.28 15.84
C PHE A 209 -30.40 31.42 16.34
N PRO A 210 -30.97 30.35 16.90
CA PRO A 210 -32.16 30.44 17.73
C PRO A 210 -31.94 31.46 18.87
N ALA A 211 -32.95 32.29 19.18
CA ALA A 211 -32.83 33.38 20.15
C ALA A 211 -32.41 32.92 21.56
N ASP A 212 -32.64 31.65 21.91
CA ASP A 212 -32.19 31.04 23.16
C ASP A 212 -30.67 30.95 23.29
N VAL A 213 -29.92 30.82 22.18
CA VAL A 213 -28.46 30.64 22.25
C VAL A 213 -27.76 31.93 22.70
N PRO A 214 -27.93 33.11 22.05
CA PRO A 214 -27.30 34.34 22.49
C PRO A 214 -27.72 34.77 23.91
N ALA A 215 -28.99 34.58 24.26
CA ALA A 215 -29.51 34.89 25.59
C ALA A 215 -28.79 34.07 26.69
N ASN A 216 -28.59 32.77 26.45
CA ASN A 216 -27.87 31.91 27.39
C ASN A 216 -26.37 32.25 27.48
N VAL A 217 -25.72 32.62 26.37
CA VAL A 217 -24.31 33.07 26.39
C VAL A 217 -24.15 34.29 27.30
N LEU A 218 -25.03 35.29 27.17
CA LEU A 218 -24.99 36.50 27.99
C LEU A 218 -25.21 36.19 29.48
N ARG A 219 -26.20 35.34 29.80
CA ARG A 219 -26.45 34.89 31.18
C ARG A 219 -25.21 34.24 31.79
N ILE A 220 -24.62 33.26 31.10
CA ILE A 220 -23.46 32.51 31.60
C ILE A 220 -22.24 33.41 31.76
N LYS A 221 -22.02 34.37 30.86
CA LYS A 221 -20.94 35.38 31.02
C LYS A 221 -21.14 36.23 32.27
N ALA A 222 -22.37 36.69 32.53
CA ALA A 222 -22.67 37.47 33.72
C ALA A 222 -22.47 36.64 35.01
N GLU A 223 -22.97 35.41 35.05
CA GLU A 223 -22.77 34.51 36.21
C GLU A 223 -21.30 34.19 36.45
N LYS A 224 -20.51 33.93 35.39
CA LYS A 224 -19.06 33.73 35.48
C LYS A 224 -18.36 34.96 36.07
N GLN A 225 -18.69 36.15 35.58
CA GLN A 225 -18.08 37.40 36.03
C GLN A 225 -18.42 37.70 37.51
N GLN A 226 -19.65 37.40 37.92
CA GLN A 226 -20.06 37.50 39.32
C GLN A 226 -19.22 36.55 40.19
N PHE A 227 -19.10 35.27 39.79
CA PHE A 227 -18.24 34.30 40.48
C PHE A 227 -16.79 34.76 40.62
N GLN A 228 -16.22 35.31 39.55
CA GLN A 228 -14.84 35.80 39.57
C GLN A 228 -14.67 36.99 40.53
N THR A 229 -15.68 37.86 40.62
CA THR A 229 -15.66 39.02 41.51
C THR A 229 -15.76 38.61 42.97
N ASP A 230 -16.63 37.64 43.26
CA ASP A 230 -16.85 37.13 44.63
C ASP A 230 -15.64 36.32 45.12
N PHE A 231 -15.00 35.56 44.22
CA PHE A 231 -13.92 34.62 44.58
C PHE A 231 -12.54 35.26 44.79
N PHE A 232 -12.25 36.38 44.12
CA PHE A 232 -10.96 37.07 44.19
C PHE A 232 -11.12 38.48 44.79
N PRO A 233 -11.23 38.62 46.14
CA PRO A 233 -11.41 39.92 46.78
C PRO A 233 -10.19 40.84 46.62
N LYS A 234 -10.46 42.15 46.69
CA LYS A 234 -9.69 43.28 46.12
C LYS A 234 -8.28 43.58 46.67
N ASP A 235 -7.67 42.81 47.58
CA ASP A 235 -6.38 43.23 48.16
C ASP A 235 -5.16 42.70 47.38
N LEU A 236 -4.96 43.28 46.20
CA LEU A 236 -3.79 43.05 45.32
C LEU A 236 -2.65 44.05 45.55
N THR A 237 -2.82 44.94 46.53
CA THR A 237 -1.91 46.06 46.79
C THR A 237 -0.51 45.56 47.17
N SER A 238 -0.42 44.47 47.93
CA SER A 238 0.83 43.79 48.28
C SER A 238 1.48 43.13 47.07
N SER A 239 0.71 42.44 46.22
CA SER A 239 1.23 41.77 45.02
C SER A 239 1.81 42.76 44.00
N PHE A 240 1.19 43.93 43.83
CA PHE A 240 1.76 45.01 43.02
C PHE A 240 3.08 45.53 43.59
N ALA A 241 3.17 45.70 44.91
CA ALA A 241 4.40 46.14 45.56
C ALA A 241 5.54 45.12 45.37
N GLU A 242 5.24 43.83 45.56
CA GLU A 242 6.20 42.74 45.34
C GLU A 242 6.66 42.64 43.88
N ALA A 243 5.74 42.81 42.91
CA ALA A 243 6.08 42.81 41.49
C ALA A 243 6.99 43.97 41.11
N ASN A 244 6.72 45.16 41.64
CA ASN A 244 7.55 46.36 41.44
C ASN A 244 8.92 46.24 42.12
N GLU A 245 8.97 45.65 43.32
CA GLU A 245 10.24 45.38 44.01
C GLU A 245 11.10 44.39 43.23
N ALA A 246 10.50 43.32 42.69
CA ALA A 246 11.20 42.36 41.83
C ALA A 246 11.76 43.03 40.56
N MET A 247 11.00 43.95 39.95
CA MET A 247 11.50 44.79 38.83
C MET A 247 12.72 45.62 39.24
N ALA A 248 12.67 46.28 40.41
CA ALA A 248 13.76 47.11 40.90
C ALA A 248 15.04 46.31 41.19
N LYS A 249 14.89 45.06 41.67
CA LYS A 249 16.00 44.12 41.94
C LYS A 249 16.52 43.41 40.68
N ARG A 250 15.96 43.70 39.50
CA ARG A 250 16.24 43.01 38.23
C ARG A 250 15.92 41.51 38.27
N GLU A 251 15.00 41.10 39.13
CA GLU A 251 14.46 39.73 39.17
C GLU A 251 13.32 39.61 38.14
N TYR A 252 13.60 39.88 36.86
CA TYR A 252 12.54 40.11 35.88
C TYR A 252 11.63 38.90 35.64
N GLY A 253 12.16 37.67 35.67
CA GLY A 253 11.34 36.46 35.57
C GLY A 253 10.32 36.32 36.71
N LYS A 254 10.71 36.72 37.92
CA LYS A 254 9.81 36.77 39.09
C LYS A 254 8.77 37.88 38.92
N ALA A 255 9.18 39.06 38.44
CA ALA A 255 8.26 40.15 38.15
C ALA A 255 7.20 39.77 37.09
N VAL A 256 7.60 39.10 36.01
CA VAL A 256 6.68 38.57 34.98
C VAL A 256 5.63 37.65 35.61
N SER A 257 6.06 36.69 36.42
CA SER A 257 5.16 35.74 37.10
C SER A 257 4.18 36.45 38.06
N LEU A 258 4.66 37.43 38.83
CA LEU A 258 3.83 38.22 39.73
C LEU A 258 2.80 39.07 38.97
N TYR A 259 3.21 39.77 37.89
CA TYR A 259 2.27 40.53 37.06
C TYR A 259 1.26 39.65 36.33
N GLN A 260 1.65 38.46 35.88
CA GLN A 260 0.71 37.48 35.32
C GLN A 260 -0.31 37.03 36.36
N THR A 261 0.12 36.79 37.60
CA THR A 261 -0.78 36.44 38.72
C THR A 261 -1.75 37.59 39.01
N ILE A 262 -1.28 38.83 39.00
CA ILE A 262 -2.13 40.01 39.19
C ILE A 262 -3.13 40.15 38.04
N LEU A 263 -2.73 39.96 36.78
CA LEU A 263 -3.63 40.00 35.63
C LEU A 263 -4.60 38.83 35.59
N TYR A 264 -4.20 37.69 36.13
CA TYR A 264 -5.09 36.55 36.32
C TYR A 264 -6.24 36.91 37.29
N GLU A 265 -5.92 37.59 38.39
CA GLU A 265 -6.92 38.06 39.37
C GLU A 265 -7.67 39.33 38.91
N ARG A 266 -7.03 40.20 38.12
CA ARG A 266 -7.60 41.42 37.53
C ARG A 266 -7.23 41.56 36.04
N PRO A 267 -8.00 40.92 35.14
CA PRO A 267 -7.69 40.90 33.71
C PRO A 267 -7.65 42.28 33.04
N HIS A 268 -8.34 43.27 33.60
CA HIS A 268 -8.43 44.63 33.06
C HIS A 268 -7.57 45.64 33.80
N SER A 269 -6.58 45.20 34.59
CA SER A 269 -5.67 46.15 35.24
C SER A 269 -4.66 46.72 34.25
N GLU A 270 -4.83 47.98 33.87
CA GLU A 270 -3.88 48.72 33.02
C GLU A 270 -2.47 48.71 33.63
N GLN A 271 -2.37 48.96 34.94
CA GLN A 271 -1.10 48.97 35.66
C GLN A 271 -0.36 47.63 35.59
N ALA A 272 -1.07 46.50 35.76
CA ALA A 272 -0.45 45.18 35.67
C ALA A 272 -0.10 44.81 34.23
N THR A 273 -0.90 45.26 33.26
CA THR A 273 -0.62 45.08 31.82
C THR A 273 0.65 45.82 31.42
N GLU A 274 0.77 47.09 31.78
CA GLU A 274 1.97 47.89 31.52
C GLU A 274 3.19 47.34 32.27
N GLY A 275 3.01 46.95 33.53
CA GLY A 275 4.06 46.32 34.34
C GLY A 275 4.57 45.01 33.74
N LEU A 276 3.66 44.13 33.29
CA LEU A 276 4.01 42.87 32.62
C LEU A 276 4.79 43.13 31.33
N GLU A 277 4.34 44.07 30.50
CA GLU A 277 5.02 44.41 29.25
C GLU A 277 6.44 44.95 29.52
N LYS A 278 6.60 45.85 30.49
CA LYS A 278 7.94 46.33 30.90
C LYS A 278 8.82 45.19 31.42
N ALA A 279 8.27 44.30 32.23
CA ALA A 279 8.99 43.15 32.79
C ALA A 279 9.44 42.17 31.70
N LYS A 280 8.55 41.82 30.76
CA LYS A 280 8.88 40.94 29.63
C LYS A 280 9.99 41.51 28.75
N ARG A 281 9.94 42.81 28.43
CA ARG A 281 10.98 43.47 27.63
C ARG A 281 12.34 43.45 28.34
N ALA A 282 12.36 43.78 29.63
CA ALA A 282 13.60 43.77 30.42
C ALA A 282 14.18 42.35 30.57
N TYR A 283 13.32 41.35 30.77
CA TYR A 283 13.72 39.95 30.86
C TYR A 283 14.27 39.43 29.52
N ALA A 284 13.57 39.72 28.41
CA ALA A 284 14.02 39.34 27.08
C ALA A 284 15.41 39.91 26.77
N GLU A 285 15.68 41.16 27.15
CA GLU A 285 16.97 41.82 26.95
C GLU A 285 18.08 41.21 27.83
N GLU A 286 17.79 40.86 29.08
CA GLU A 286 18.74 40.14 29.95
C GLU A 286 19.13 38.78 29.37
N LEU A 287 18.16 38.03 28.84
CA LEU A 287 18.38 36.75 28.18
C LEU A 287 19.26 36.91 26.93
N LEU A 288 19.10 37.98 26.15
CA LEU A 288 19.98 38.25 25.00
C LEU A 288 21.43 38.51 25.44
N VAL A 289 21.66 39.21 26.56
CA VAL A 289 23.01 39.41 27.11
C VAL A 289 23.63 38.07 27.52
N LYS A 290 22.86 37.20 28.19
CA LYS A 290 23.31 35.83 28.55
C LYS A 290 23.61 34.99 27.31
N ALA A 291 22.75 35.05 26.30
CA ALA A 291 22.95 34.38 25.01
C ALA A 291 24.23 34.83 24.30
N GLU A 292 24.51 36.13 24.25
CA GLU A 292 25.75 36.66 23.69
C GLU A 292 26.98 36.17 24.48
N GLY A 293 26.90 36.14 25.80
CA GLY A 293 27.94 35.58 26.67
C GLY A 293 28.21 34.10 26.37
N ALA A 294 27.16 33.28 26.34
CA ALA A 294 27.24 31.85 26.04
C ALA A 294 27.79 31.59 24.63
N LEU A 295 27.39 32.39 23.64
CA LEU A 295 27.90 32.31 22.27
C LEU A 295 29.41 32.60 22.23
N ARG A 296 29.89 33.65 22.92
CA ARG A 296 31.32 33.97 23.01
C ARG A 296 32.13 32.85 23.68
N SER A 297 31.53 32.14 24.63
CA SER A 297 32.13 30.98 25.28
C SER A 297 32.02 29.66 24.49
N GLY A 298 31.44 29.69 23.28
CA GLY A 298 31.25 28.49 22.44
C GLY A 298 30.21 27.50 22.97
N LYS A 299 29.35 27.93 23.89
CA LYS A 299 28.25 27.14 24.46
C LYS A 299 26.97 27.35 23.64
N TYR A 300 26.95 26.83 22.41
CA TYR A 300 25.90 27.10 21.44
C TYR A 300 24.49 26.64 21.88
N ALA A 301 24.37 25.50 22.57
CA ALA A 301 23.10 25.01 23.06
C ALA A 301 22.48 25.97 24.09
N GLU A 302 23.27 26.36 25.10
CA GLU A 302 22.88 27.32 26.13
C GLU A 302 22.55 28.70 25.50
N ALA A 303 23.35 29.17 24.55
CA ALA A 303 23.08 30.40 23.82
C ALA A 303 21.75 30.34 23.06
N SER A 304 21.46 29.22 22.39
CA SER A 304 20.20 29.02 21.67
C SER A 304 19.00 28.96 22.60
N GLU A 305 19.14 28.35 23.77
CA GLU A 305 18.09 28.28 24.78
C GLU A 305 17.69 29.68 25.26
N TYR A 306 18.66 30.50 25.67
CA TYR A 306 18.41 31.88 26.08
C TYR A 306 17.78 32.74 24.96
N VAL A 307 18.18 32.56 23.69
CA VAL A 307 17.55 33.31 22.59
C VAL A 307 16.12 32.87 22.32
N ASN A 308 15.83 31.57 22.41
CA ASN A 308 14.47 31.07 22.24
C ASN A 308 13.55 31.57 23.35
N GLU A 309 14.01 31.52 24.61
CA GLU A 309 13.27 32.07 25.75
C GLU A 309 13.05 33.59 25.59
N SER A 310 14.06 34.33 25.11
CA SER A 310 13.92 35.76 24.80
C SER A 310 12.84 36.03 23.74
N LEU A 311 12.79 35.22 22.67
CA LEU A 311 11.79 35.33 21.60
C LEU A 311 10.37 35.05 22.07
N GLU A 312 10.18 34.20 23.08
CA GLU A 312 8.87 33.93 23.69
C GLU A 312 8.32 35.14 24.46
N HIS A 313 9.21 35.95 25.05
CA HIS A 313 8.84 37.14 25.80
C HIS A 313 8.71 38.39 24.94
N GLN A 314 9.62 38.60 23.97
CA GLN A 314 9.58 39.73 23.05
C GLN A 314 10.16 39.34 21.67
N PRO A 315 9.30 39.03 20.69
CA PRO A 315 9.77 38.80 19.32
C PRO A 315 10.33 40.11 18.75
N GLY A 316 11.62 40.13 18.44
CA GLY A 316 12.30 41.33 17.95
C GLY A 316 13.49 41.03 17.05
N ASN A 317 13.82 41.99 16.18
CA ASN A 317 14.88 41.88 15.18
C ASN A 317 16.25 41.49 15.78
N ARG A 318 16.55 41.95 17.01
CA ARG A 318 17.81 41.63 17.69
C ARG A 318 17.89 40.15 18.10
N ALA A 319 16.84 39.59 18.68
CA ALA A 319 16.80 38.19 19.05
C ALA A 319 16.90 37.28 17.82
N SER A 320 16.16 37.62 16.75
CA SER A 320 16.25 36.89 15.47
C SER A 320 17.63 36.99 14.81
N SER A 321 18.30 38.15 14.88
CA SER A 321 19.65 38.29 14.33
C SER A 321 20.69 37.51 15.15
N LEU A 322 20.57 37.51 16.47
CA LEU A 322 21.43 36.72 17.36
C LEU A 322 21.23 35.22 17.15
N ARG A 323 19.97 34.76 16.98
CA ARG A 323 19.65 33.38 16.63
C ARG A 323 20.40 32.93 15.37
N LYS A 324 20.29 33.70 14.28
CA LYS A 324 20.99 33.40 13.01
C LYS A 324 22.51 33.33 13.20
N ARG A 325 23.09 34.20 14.03
CA ARG A 325 24.53 34.18 14.35
C ARG A 325 24.92 32.93 15.13
N ILE A 326 24.11 32.50 16.12
CA ILE A 326 24.34 31.27 16.88
C ILE A 326 24.25 30.05 15.97
N GLU A 327 23.19 29.95 15.17
CA GLU A 327 22.97 28.85 14.21
C GLU A 327 24.14 28.77 13.21
N ARG A 328 24.60 29.91 12.68
CA ARG A 328 25.75 29.97 11.78
C ARG A 328 27.05 29.53 12.44
N ALA A 329 27.35 30.04 13.63
CA ALA A 329 28.58 29.69 14.34
C ALA A 329 28.59 28.19 14.75
N TYR A 330 27.43 27.65 15.14
CA TYR A 330 27.32 26.24 15.47
C TYR A 330 27.43 25.35 14.22
N PHE A 331 26.80 25.76 13.11
CA PHE A 331 26.97 25.12 11.80
C PHE A 331 28.45 25.06 11.42
N ASP A 332 29.19 26.18 11.50
CA ASP A 332 30.61 26.23 11.13
C ASP A 332 31.48 25.29 12.00
N ARG A 333 31.17 25.17 13.29
CA ARG A 333 31.83 24.20 14.19
C ARG A 333 31.53 22.75 13.76
N LEU A 334 30.28 22.41 13.52
CA LEU A 334 29.87 21.06 13.12
C LEU A 334 30.43 20.69 11.76
N ALA A 335 30.40 21.63 10.80
CA ALA A 335 30.97 21.46 9.47
C ALA A 335 32.47 21.15 9.54
N LYS A 336 33.23 21.88 10.38
CA LYS A 336 34.66 21.62 10.58
C LYS A 336 34.93 20.24 11.21
N SER A 337 34.11 19.82 12.17
CA SER A 337 34.20 18.46 12.76
C SER A 337 33.88 17.38 11.74
N LEU A 338 32.86 17.59 10.91
CA LEU A 338 32.47 16.70 9.82
C LEU A 338 33.57 16.60 8.76
N GLU A 339 34.16 17.72 8.33
CA GLU A 339 35.28 17.75 7.40
C GLU A 339 36.46 16.94 7.93
N LYS A 340 36.81 17.10 9.20
CA LYS A 340 37.88 16.33 9.85
C LYS A 340 37.57 14.83 9.88
N SER A 341 36.33 14.42 10.16
CA SER A 341 35.92 13.01 10.10
C SER A 341 35.94 12.46 8.68
N LEU A 342 35.55 13.26 7.69
CA LEU A 342 35.61 12.90 6.27
C LEU A 342 37.06 12.80 5.74
N GLU A 343 38.01 13.53 6.31
CA GLU A 343 39.44 13.45 5.94
C GLU A 343 40.11 12.16 6.40
N VAL A 344 39.62 11.56 7.48
CA VAL A 344 40.14 10.30 8.03
C VAL A 344 39.23 9.09 7.74
N ASP A 345 38.27 9.25 6.82
CA ASP A 345 37.28 8.23 6.42
C ASP A 345 36.49 7.60 7.61
N ASP A 346 36.29 8.36 8.69
CA ASP A 346 35.53 7.93 9.87
C ASP A 346 34.03 8.15 9.64
N LEU A 347 33.41 7.18 8.98
CA LEU A 347 32.00 7.24 8.60
C LEU A 347 31.06 7.41 9.80
N VAL A 348 31.33 6.76 10.94
CA VAL A 348 30.44 6.80 12.11
C VAL A 348 30.35 8.21 12.68
N ASN A 349 31.51 8.85 12.89
CA ASN A 349 31.52 10.23 13.38
C ASN A 349 31.04 11.23 12.33
N ALA A 350 31.35 11.00 11.04
CA ALA A 350 30.84 11.83 9.95
C ALA A 350 29.31 11.82 9.91
N GLU A 351 28.68 10.65 9.99
CA GLU A 351 27.21 10.53 10.00
C GLU A 351 26.59 11.22 11.21
N ARG A 352 27.20 11.06 12.40
CA ARG A 352 26.74 11.74 13.61
C ARG A 352 26.76 13.26 13.44
N TYR A 353 27.89 13.81 13.00
CA TYR A 353 28.00 15.27 12.79
C TYR A 353 27.08 15.76 11.68
N PHE A 354 26.88 14.97 10.62
CA PHE A 354 25.98 15.34 9.53
C PHE A 354 24.51 15.40 9.97
N ALA A 355 24.05 14.45 10.79
CA ALA A 355 22.71 14.46 11.36
C ALA A 355 22.48 15.68 12.28
N GLU A 356 23.50 16.11 13.03
CA GLU A 356 23.42 17.36 13.79
C GLU A 356 23.45 18.59 12.89
N LEU A 357 24.30 18.60 11.86
CA LEU A 357 24.45 19.69 10.89
C LEU A 357 23.15 19.94 10.11
N GLU A 358 22.41 18.88 9.78
CA GLU A 358 21.14 18.94 9.03
C GLU A 358 20.10 19.83 9.72
N LYS A 359 20.12 19.96 11.05
CA LYS A 359 19.22 20.87 11.78
C LYS A 359 19.47 22.35 11.47
N TYR A 360 20.64 22.68 10.93
CA TYR A 360 21.11 24.05 10.68
C TYR A 360 21.46 24.30 9.21
N TRP A 361 20.98 23.47 8.28
CA TRP A 361 21.34 23.54 6.86
C TRP A 361 21.09 24.91 6.21
N GLN A 362 20.08 25.65 6.70
CA GLN A 362 19.74 26.98 6.20
C GLN A 362 20.81 28.04 6.48
N ALA A 363 21.70 27.78 7.45
CA ALA A 363 22.78 28.70 7.78
C ALA A 363 23.84 28.77 6.67
N ASP A 364 24.05 27.66 5.94
CA ASP A 364 24.93 27.56 4.75
C ASP A 364 24.51 26.38 3.85
N SER A 365 23.52 26.60 3.00
CA SER A 365 22.97 25.54 2.15
C SER A 365 23.99 24.97 1.15
N ASP A 366 24.92 25.81 0.68
CA ASP A 366 25.92 25.39 -0.30
C ASP A 366 26.98 24.49 0.33
N ARG A 367 27.54 24.89 1.47
CA ARG A 367 28.51 24.04 2.19
C ARG A 367 27.86 22.75 2.66
N PHE A 368 26.60 22.80 3.13
CA PHE A 368 25.85 21.60 3.50
C PHE A 368 25.72 20.61 2.33
N ARG A 369 25.33 21.12 1.14
CA ARG A 369 25.23 20.29 -0.09
C ARG A 369 26.55 19.64 -0.47
N VAL A 370 27.67 20.36 -0.38
CA VAL A 370 29.01 19.82 -0.64
C VAL A 370 29.35 18.68 0.34
N LEU A 371 29.12 18.89 1.64
CA LEU A 371 29.38 17.89 2.68
C LEU A 371 28.48 16.66 2.54
N SER A 372 27.21 16.85 2.20
CA SER A 372 26.26 15.77 1.92
C SER A 372 26.75 14.86 0.79
N ASN A 373 27.20 15.45 -0.31
CA ASN A 373 27.76 14.69 -1.44
C ASN A 373 29.02 13.90 -1.05
N ARG A 374 29.89 14.47 -0.20
CA ARG A 374 31.09 13.77 0.31
C ARG A 374 30.73 12.58 1.19
N ILE A 375 29.78 12.73 2.11
CA ILE A 375 29.28 11.62 2.95
C ILE A 375 28.66 10.52 2.10
N ALA A 376 27.88 10.88 1.08
CA ALA A 376 27.25 9.89 0.20
C ALA A 376 28.31 9.06 -0.54
N ARG A 377 29.41 9.70 -0.99
CA ARG A 377 30.56 8.98 -1.57
C ARG A 377 31.23 8.06 -0.57
N LEU A 378 31.50 8.52 0.65
CA LEU A 378 32.12 7.70 1.70
C LEU A 378 31.24 6.47 2.03
N ARG A 379 29.93 6.67 2.22
CA ARG A 379 28.94 5.58 2.43
C ARG A 379 29.03 4.52 1.33
N ASN A 380 29.02 4.96 0.07
CA ASN A 380 29.10 4.05 -1.07
C ASN A 380 30.43 3.27 -1.09
N THR A 381 31.55 3.92 -0.76
CA THR A 381 32.85 3.27 -0.68
C THR A 381 32.90 2.25 0.47
N THR A 382 32.45 2.61 1.67
CA THR A 382 32.43 1.71 2.83
C THR A 382 31.50 0.53 2.61
N ASP A 383 30.31 0.74 2.05
CA ASP A 383 29.37 -0.33 1.72
C ASP A 383 29.92 -1.26 0.64
N THR A 384 30.59 -0.72 -0.38
CA THR A 384 31.25 -1.53 -1.42
C THR A 384 32.38 -2.39 -0.81
N ASN A 385 33.21 -1.83 0.06
CA ASN A 385 34.29 -2.56 0.73
C ASN A 385 33.76 -3.63 1.70
N ARG A 386 32.67 -3.35 2.42
CA ARG A 386 32.01 -4.32 3.28
C ARG A 386 31.40 -5.47 2.47
N LYS A 387 30.65 -5.16 1.42
CA LYS A 387 30.10 -6.16 0.48
C LYS A 387 31.20 -7.02 -0.14
N GLN A 388 32.34 -6.42 -0.47
CA GLN A 388 33.51 -7.15 -0.97
C GLN A 388 34.07 -8.13 0.06
N THR A 389 34.22 -7.69 1.32
CA THR A 389 34.75 -8.54 2.40
C THR A 389 33.81 -9.69 2.73
N ASP A 390 32.49 -9.42 2.81
CA ASP A 390 31.49 -10.46 3.04
C ASP A 390 31.41 -11.42 1.84
N TYR A 391 31.53 -10.90 0.61
CA TYR A 391 31.65 -11.73 -0.60
C TYR A 391 32.84 -12.70 -0.49
N ASP A 392 34.03 -12.21 -0.13
CA ASP A 392 35.23 -13.05 -0.02
C ASP A 392 35.12 -14.09 1.12
N ARG A 393 34.41 -13.75 2.22
CA ARG A 393 34.08 -14.70 3.29
C ARG A 393 33.17 -15.81 2.78
N HIS A 394 32.07 -15.47 2.10
CA HIS A 394 31.13 -16.44 1.54
C HIS A 394 31.81 -17.40 0.55
N ILE A 395 32.68 -16.88 -0.33
CA ILE A 395 33.47 -17.71 -1.25
C ILE A 395 34.37 -18.67 -0.47
N SER A 396 35.08 -18.18 0.55
CA SER A 396 35.95 -19.03 1.37
C SER A 396 35.18 -20.13 2.09
N SER A 397 34.01 -19.81 2.66
CA SER A 397 33.12 -20.79 3.30
C SER A 397 32.57 -21.82 2.31
N ALA A 398 32.22 -21.41 1.09
CA ALA A 398 31.79 -22.32 0.02
C ALA A 398 32.91 -23.30 -0.38
N GLU A 399 34.16 -22.84 -0.46
CA GLU A 399 35.32 -23.69 -0.76
C GLU A 399 35.57 -24.71 0.35
N VAL A 400 35.47 -24.31 1.62
CA VAL A 400 35.57 -25.20 2.77
C VAL A 400 34.45 -26.26 2.75
N ALA A 401 33.20 -25.84 2.59
CA ALA A 401 32.04 -26.76 2.54
C ALA A 401 32.14 -27.75 1.37
N LEU A 402 32.62 -27.30 0.21
CA LEU A 402 32.88 -28.16 -0.94
C LEU A 402 33.96 -29.20 -0.63
N SER A 403 35.05 -28.82 0.06
CA SER A 403 36.12 -29.75 0.45
C SER A 403 35.60 -30.85 1.40
N GLN A 404 34.66 -30.50 2.29
CA GLN A 404 33.99 -31.40 3.22
C GLN A 404 32.86 -32.22 2.58
N LYS A 405 32.58 -32.00 1.28
CA LYS A 405 31.47 -32.62 0.52
C LYS A 405 30.08 -32.27 1.06
N GLU A 406 29.95 -31.13 1.74
CA GLU A 406 28.67 -30.56 2.20
C GLU A 406 28.02 -29.72 1.08
N PHE A 407 27.60 -30.38 0.00
CA PHE A 407 27.23 -29.69 -1.25
C PHE A 407 26.09 -28.68 -1.13
N VAL A 408 25.10 -28.92 -0.26
CA VAL A 408 23.97 -28.00 -0.05
C VAL A 408 24.46 -26.69 0.55
N LYS A 409 25.22 -26.76 1.67
CA LYS A 409 25.83 -25.58 2.29
C LYS A 409 26.78 -24.85 1.35
N ALA A 410 27.54 -25.58 0.54
CA ALA A 410 28.41 -24.97 -0.47
C ALA A 410 27.62 -24.13 -1.50
N TYR A 411 26.44 -24.60 -1.94
CA TYR A 411 25.56 -23.80 -2.81
C TYR A 411 24.94 -22.60 -2.10
N GLU A 412 24.48 -22.76 -0.85
CA GLU A 412 23.93 -21.66 -0.04
C GLU A 412 24.97 -20.53 0.12
N TYR A 413 26.23 -20.87 0.39
CA TYR A 413 27.30 -19.88 0.49
C TYR A 413 27.60 -19.19 -0.85
N VAL A 414 27.52 -19.90 -1.98
CA VAL A 414 27.68 -19.29 -3.31
C VAL A 414 26.53 -18.35 -3.66
N GLU A 415 25.29 -18.73 -3.37
CA GLU A 415 24.13 -17.84 -3.56
C GLU A 415 24.25 -16.58 -2.68
N GLY A 416 24.72 -16.73 -1.45
CA GLY A 416 25.06 -15.61 -0.58
C GLY A 416 26.08 -14.66 -1.21
N ALA A 417 27.17 -15.19 -1.79
CA ALA A 417 28.15 -14.38 -2.51
C ALA A 417 27.56 -13.67 -3.74
N GLU A 418 26.79 -14.37 -4.58
CA GLU A 418 26.16 -13.81 -5.79
C GLU A 418 25.15 -12.69 -5.46
N SER A 419 24.50 -12.76 -4.30
CA SER A 419 23.56 -11.73 -3.83
C SER A 419 24.24 -10.42 -3.41
N LEU A 420 25.51 -10.46 -3.01
CA LEU A 420 26.26 -9.30 -2.53
C LEU A 420 26.86 -8.50 -3.68
N ILE A 421 27.37 -9.18 -4.71
CA ILE A 421 28.00 -8.55 -5.88
C ILE A 421 27.65 -9.33 -7.13
N ALA A 422 26.90 -8.70 -8.04
CA ALA A 422 26.48 -9.32 -9.30
C ALA A 422 27.69 -9.61 -10.21
N GLY A 423 27.69 -10.79 -10.86
CA GLY A 423 28.54 -11.07 -12.02
C GLY A 423 30.02 -11.32 -11.72
N LYS A 424 30.38 -11.84 -10.53
CA LYS A 424 31.76 -12.26 -10.28
C LYS A 424 32.01 -13.69 -10.75
N ASP A 425 32.83 -13.81 -11.79
CA ASP A 425 33.34 -15.07 -12.38
C ASP A 425 33.78 -16.10 -11.32
N ARG A 426 34.30 -15.63 -10.17
CA ARG A 426 34.76 -16.52 -9.09
C ARG A 426 33.61 -17.31 -8.44
N ALA A 427 32.45 -16.71 -8.20
CA ALA A 427 31.29 -17.40 -7.64
C ALA A 427 30.72 -18.42 -8.64
N GLU A 428 30.60 -18.03 -9.91
CA GLU A 428 30.11 -18.89 -10.99
C GLU A 428 31.07 -20.08 -11.23
N ASN A 429 32.38 -19.83 -11.25
CA ASN A 429 33.39 -20.88 -11.34
C ASN A 429 33.30 -21.86 -10.17
N LEU A 430 33.05 -21.37 -8.95
CA LEU A 430 32.87 -22.22 -7.78
C LEU A 430 31.57 -23.03 -7.85
N ARG A 431 30.46 -22.43 -8.28
CA ARG A 431 29.18 -23.10 -8.57
C ARG A 431 29.39 -24.29 -9.52
N ASN A 432 30.09 -24.06 -10.63
CA ASN A 432 30.42 -25.08 -11.62
C ASN A 432 31.30 -26.19 -11.03
N ARG A 433 32.27 -25.86 -10.16
CA ARG A 433 33.08 -26.85 -9.43
C ARG A 433 32.24 -27.69 -8.47
N ILE A 434 31.33 -27.09 -7.71
CA ILE A 434 30.41 -27.78 -6.80
C ILE A 434 29.56 -28.78 -7.61
N GLN A 435 28.97 -28.35 -8.73
CA GLN A 435 28.14 -29.20 -9.57
C GLN A 435 28.90 -30.42 -10.13
N ARG A 436 30.13 -30.21 -10.62
CA ARG A 436 31.00 -31.31 -11.11
C ARG A 436 31.36 -32.28 -9.98
N SER A 437 31.69 -31.77 -8.79
CA SER A 437 32.08 -32.59 -7.63
C SER A 437 30.90 -33.41 -7.10
N TYR A 438 29.72 -32.80 -6.98
CA TYR A 438 28.47 -33.46 -6.61
C TYR A 438 28.15 -34.60 -7.58
N TYR A 439 28.20 -34.34 -8.89
CA TYR A 439 27.94 -35.36 -9.91
C TYR A 439 28.93 -36.53 -9.80
N ARG A 440 30.24 -36.27 -9.63
CA ARG A 440 31.23 -37.33 -9.42
C ARG A 440 30.97 -38.14 -8.14
N HIS A 441 30.58 -37.48 -7.05
CA HIS A 441 30.28 -38.14 -5.77
C HIS A 441 29.05 -39.05 -5.88
N ASN A 442 27.98 -38.58 -6.54
CA ASN A 442 26.72 -39.31 -6.63
C ASN A 442 26.67 -40.33 -7.76
N LYS A 443 27.33 -40.10 -8.91
CA LYS A 443 27.47 -41.10 -9.96
C LYS A 443 28.12 -42.40 -9.44
N LYS A 444 29.10 -42.27 -8.52
CA LYS A 444 29.71 -43.42 -7.82
C LYS A 444 28.76 -44.14 -6.86
N LYS A 445 27.78 -43.45 -6.27
CA LYS A 445 26.75 -44.03 -5.38
C LYS A 445 25.57 -44.63 -6.14
N GLU A 446 25.12 -44.01 -7.24
CA GLU A 446 23.95 -44.43 -8.01
C GLU A 446 24.20 -45.68 -8.87
N LEU A 447 25.40 -45.85 -9.41
CA LEU A 447 25.81 -47.07 -10.13
C LEU A 447 25.70 -48.34 -9.28
N LYS A 448 25.64 -48.22 -7.95
CA LYS A 448 25.56 -49.36 -7.03
C LYS A 448 24.14 -49.75 -6.58
N ARG A 449 23.09 -48.93 -6.76
CA ARG A 449 21.84 -49.14 -5.97
C ARG A 449 20.46 -48.84 -6.56
N THR A 450 20.26 -48.46 -7.83
CA THR A 450 18.88 -48.20 -8.32
C THR A 450 18.34 -49.31 -9.22
N PRO A 451 17.39 -50.14 -8.73
CA PRO A 451 16.73 -51.13 -9.58
C PRO A 451 15.87 -50.43 -10.64
N HIS A 452 15.91 -50.92 -11.88
CA HIS A 452 14.95 -50.58 -12.93
C HIS A 452 13.53 -50.74 -12.37
N LYS A 453 12.82 -49.61 -12.19
CA LYS A 453 11.41 -49.60 -11.84
C LYS A 453 10.63 -49.64 -13.16
N TYR A 454 9.90 -50.73 -13.35
CA TYR A 454 8.94 -50.87 -14.42
C TYR A 454 7.57 -50.49 -13.86
N VAL A 455 6.88 -49.62 -14.58
CA VAL A 455 5.53 -49.18 -14.21
C VAL A 455 4.57 -49.85 -15.17
N PHE A 456 3.68 -50.66 -14.60
CA PHE A 456 2.54 -51.23 -15.33
C PHE A 456 1.33 -50.34 -15.07
N THR A 457 0.73 -49.82 -16.13
CA THR A 457 -0.45 -48.97 -16.00
C THR A 457 -1.65 -49.67 -16.63
N LEU A 458 -2.73 -49.81 -15.87
CA LEU A 458 -4.04 -50.24 -16.34
C LEU A 458 -5.00 -49.08 -16.14
N GLY A 459 -5.68 -48.66 -17.20
CA GLY A 459 -6.57 -47.51 -17.15
C GLY A 459 -7.85 -47.71 -17.94
N ALA A 460 -8.89 -47.00 -17.51
CA ALA A 460 -10.15 -46.87 -18.23
C ALA A 460 -10.44 -45.39 -18.44
N GLY A 461 -10.86 -45.01 -19.65
CA GLY A 461 -11.13 -43.61 -19.98
C GLY A 461 -12.36 -43.43 -20.85
N ALA A 462 -12.92 -42.23 -20.80
CA ALA A 462 -13.96 -41.76 -21.69
C ALA A 462 -13.50 -40.48 -22.39
N PHE A 463 -13.58 -40.48 -23.71
CA PHE A 463 -13.09 -39.39 -24.55
C PHE A 463 -14.22 -38.84 -25.43
N THR A 464 -14.18 -37.53 -25.65
CA THR A 464 -14.95 -36.85 -26.68
C THR A 464 -14.02 -36.51 -27.84
N HIS A 465 -14.43 -36.87 -29.06
CA HIS A 465 -13.64 -36.69 -30.27
C HIS A 465 -14.23 -35.55 -31.11
N LEU A 466 -13.38 -34.62 -31.52
CA LEU A 466 -13.73 -33.53 -32.43
C LEU A 466 -12.91 -33.72 -33.72
N PHE A 467 -13.60 -33.96 -34.83
CA PHE A 467 -12.99 -34.18 -36.14
C PHE A 467 -13.00 -32.89 -36.96
N LYS A 468 -11.94 -32.66 -37.73
CA LYS A 468 -11.89 -31.61 -38.75
C LYS A 468 -11.42 -32.21 -40.08
N THR A 469 -12.26 -32.11 -41.11
CA THR A 469 -11.95 -32.46 -42.50
C THR A 469 -11.44 -31.24 -43.27
N ALA A 470 -10.70 -31.46 -44.36
CA ALA A 470 -9.96 -30.42 -45.10
C ALA A 470 -10.85 -29.40 -45.85
N SER A 471 -12.14 -29.66 -46.06
CA SER A 471 -13.08 -28.66 -46.58
C SER A 471 -13.40 -27.64 -45.47
N LEU A 472 -12.91 -26.41 -45.63
CA LEU A 472 -12.89 -25.36 -44.62
C LEU A 472 -14.28 -24.74 -44.34
N THR A 473 -15.23 -25.54 -43.85
CA THR A 473 -16.44 -25.08 -43.16
C THR A 473 -16.49 -25.85 -41.84
N ILE A 474 -16.37 -25.16 -40.72
CA ILE A 474 -16.47 -25.76 -39.39
C ILE A 474 -17.93 -26.14 -39.15
N ASP A 475 -18.36 -27.26 -39.71
CA ASP A 475 -19.49 -28.00 -39.17
C ASP A 475 -18.95 -28.78 -37.96
N THR A 476 -19.00 -28.17 -36.79
CA THR A 476 -18.79 -28.87 -35.51
C THR A 476 -19.90 -29.89 -35.33
N ILE A 477 -19.73 -31.07 -35.92
CA ILE A 477 -20.49 -32.26 -35.52
C ILE A 477 -19.93 -32.67 -34.15
N SER A 478 -20.40 -32.02 -33.08
CA SER A 478 -20.14 -32.46 -31.71
C SER A 478 -20.94 -33.73 -31.45
N ARG A 479 -20.39 -34.89 -31.82
CA ARG A 479 -20.98 -36.17 -31.45
C ARG A 479 -20.27 -36.66 -30.20
N ASN A 480 -20.97 -36.49 -29.06
CA ASN A 480 -20.57 -37.05 -27.77
C ASN A 480 -20.73 -38.57 -27.79
N SER A 481 -19.85 -39.28 -28.47
CA SER A 481 -19.74 -40.74 -28.34
C SER A 481 -18.80 -41.05 -27.18
N TRP A 482 -19.36 -41.44 -26.04
CA TRP A 482 -18.58 -41.96 -24.92
C TRP A 482 -18.06 -43.35 -25.29
N SER A 483 -16.81 -43.41 -25.75
CA SER A 483 -16.16 -44.66 -26.11
C SER A 483 -15.35 -45.16 -24.91
N PRO A 484 -15.69 -46.30 -24.30
CA PRO A 484 -14.85 -46.88 -23.26
C PRO A 484 -13.53 -47.32 -23.89
N MET A 485 -12.43 -46.80 -23.37
CA MET A 485 -11.07 -47.22 -23.74
C MET A 485 -10.44 -47.97 -22.56
N VAL A 486 -9.83 -49.11 -22.85
CA VAL A 486 -8.97 -49.84 -21.92
C VAL A 486 -7.53 -49.69 -22.38
N SER A 487 -6.68 -49.22 -21.47
CA SER A 487 -5.30 -48.89 -21.77
C SER A 487 -4.32 -49.70 -20.93
N GLY A 488 -3.28 -50.25 -21.55
CA GLY A 488 -2.20 -51.00 -20.91
C GLY A 488 -0.83 -50.48 -21.31
N GLY A 489 0.04 -50.11 -20.35
CA GLY A 489 1.36 -49.54 -20.65
C GLY A 489 2.52 -50.16 -19.88
N PHE A 490 3.67 -50.27 -20.54
CA PHE A 490 4.94 -50.66 -19.94
C PHE A 490 5.98 -49.55 -20.08
N PHE A 491 6.40 -48.97 -18.96
CA PHE A 491 7.32 -47.83 -18.94
C PHE A 491 8.62 -48.14 -18.19
N ARG A 492 9.73 -47.66 -18.75
CA ARG A 492 11.07 -47.65 -18.17
C ARG A 492 11.50 -46.22 -17.85
N ARG A 493 12.01 -46.00 -16.65
CA ARG A 493 12.62 -44.70 -16.28
C ARG A 493 13.98 -44.52 -16.95
N VAL A 494 14.20 -43.36 -17.56
CA VAL A 494 15.48 -42.99 -18.17
C VAL A 494 16.16 -41.95 -17.27
N ASN A 495 17.37 -42.26 -16.78
CA ASN A 495 18.13 -41.32 -15.97
C ASN A 495 18.78 -40.27 -16.87
N THR A 496 18.30 -39.03 -16.81
CA THR A 496 18.95 -37.87 -17.43
C THR A 496 19.89 -37.17 -16.45
N GLN A 497 20.77 -36.27 -16.91
CA GLN A 497 21.63 -35.49 -16.01
C GLN A 497 20.80 -34.67 -15.00
N PRO A 498 21.23 -34.54 -13.73
CA PRO A 498 20.59 -33.69 -12.72
C PRO A 498 20.51 -32.24 -13.18
N LYS A 499 19.29 -31.69 -13.23
CA LYS A 499 19.05 -30.24 -13.32
C LYS A 499 18.40 -29.79 -12.02
N PHE A 500 19.05 -28.84 -11.34
CA PHE A 500 18.55 -28.24 -10.11
C PHE A 500 18.01 -26.84 -10.40
N ILE A 501 16.78 -26.59 -9.96
CA ILE A 501 16.16 -25.26 -9.99
C ILE A 501 15.58 -25.03 -8.58
N GLY A 502 16.03 -23.99 -7.89
CA GLY A 502 15.61 -23.70 -6.50
C GLY A 502 15.84 -24.87 -5.52
N GLY A 503 16.99 -25.54 -5.62
CA GLY A 503 17.36 -26.64 -4.70
C GLY A 503 16.68 -28.00 -4.94
N ARG A 504 15.78 -28.14 -5.93
CA ARG A 504 15.11 -29.41 -6.24
C ARG A 504 15.68 -30.11 -7.48
N ASP A 505 15.86 -31.44 -7.41
CA ASP A 505 16.38 -32.29 -8.49
C ASP A 505 15.25 -32.74 -9.45
N PHE A 506 15.29 -32.24 -10.69
CA PHE A 506 14.27 -32.53 -11.71
C PHE A 506 14.60 -33.72 -12.62
N SER A 507 15.77 -34.34 -12.50
CA SER A 507 16.19 -35.46 -13.39
C SER A 507 15.41 -36.77 -13.19
N LYS A 508 14.59 -36.81 -12.14
CA LYS A 508 13.83 -37.97 -11.71
C LYS A 508 12.52 -38.19 -12.50
N ALA A 509 12.07 -37.27 -13.35
CA ALA A 509 10.70 -37.28 -13.88
C ALA A 509 10.48 -37.88 -15.29
N THR A 510 11.51 -38.44 -15.95
CA THR A 510 11.39 -38.88 -17.36
C THR A 510 11.14 -40.40 -17.50
N LEU A 511 10.06 -40.78 -18.20
CA LEU A 511 9.66 -42.17 -18.46
C LEU A 511 9.58 -42.43 -19.98
N LEU A 512 10.15 -43.55 -20.44
CA LEU A 512 10.11 -44.01 -21.84
C LEU A 512 9.46 -45.39 -21.90
N GLY A 513 8.46 -45.61 -22.76
CA GLY A 513 7.73 -46.87 -22.76
C GLY A 513 6.89 -47.16 -24.01
N VAL A 514 6.23 -48.30 -23.99
CA VAL A 514 5.27 -48.72 -25.01
C VAL A 514 3.89 -48.80 -24.37
N PHE A 515 2.86 -48.37 -25.10
CA PHE A 515 1.51 -48.29 -24.58
C PHE A 515 0.49 -48.79 -25.60
N VAL A 516 -0.41 -49.65 -25.16
CA VAL A 516 -1.40 -50.29 -26.00
C VAL A 516 -2.78 -49.82 -25.53
N ASP A 517 -3.55 -49.26 -26.45
CA ASP A 517 -4.92 -48.81 -26.22
C ASP A 517 -5.89 -49.63 -27.06
N ALA A 518 -6.90 -50.20 -26.39
CA ALA A 518 -8.01 -50.86 -27.07
C ALA A 518 -9.31 -50.11 -26.73
N GLY A 519 -10.06 -49.69 -27.75
CA GLY A 519 -11.30 -48.96 -27.56
C GLY A 519 -12.27 -49.18 -28.71
N SER A 520 -13.55 -49.32 -28.40
CA SER A 520 -14.59 -49.36 -29.43
C SER A 520 -15.13 -47.95 -29.65
N PHE A 521 -15.11 -47.44 -30.87
CA PHE A 521 -15.80 -46.20 -31.23
C PHE A 521 -16.86 -46.45 -32.30
N LYS A 522 -17.99 -45.76 -32.20
CA LYS A 522 -19.11 -45.89 -33.12
C LYS A 522 -19.19 -44.66 -34.02
N VAL A 523 -18.89 -44.84 -35.31
CA VAL A 523 -19.04 -43.76 -36.30
C VAL A 523 -20.32 -43.98 -37.09
N ASN A 524 -21.25 -43.03 -37.02
CA ASN A 524 -22.38 -42.99 -37.95
C ASN A 524 -21.97 -42.19 -39.18
N LEU A 525 -21.56 -42.86 -40.25
CA LEU A 525 -21.38 -42.20 -41.55
C LEU A 525 -22.77 -42.02 -42.18
N LYS A 526 -23.17 -40.78 -42.43
CA LYS A 526 -24.35 -40.49 -43.23
C LYS A 526 -23.85 -40.33 -44.66
N ASP A 527 -24.17 -41.28 -45.52
CA ASP A 527 -23.92 -41.11 -46.94
C ASP A 527 -24.89 -40.05 -47.46
N GLN A 528 -24.35 -38.91 -47.91
CA GLN A 528 -25.16 -37.79 -48.39
C GLN A 528 -25.94 -38.14 -49.67
N THR A 529 -25.57 -39.21 -50.36
CA THR A 529 -26.19 -39.56 -51.65
C THR A 529 -27.40 -40.48 -51.54
N LEU A 530 -27.56 -41.26 -50.45
CA LEU A 530 -28.58 -42.30 -50.36
C LEU A 530 -29.63 -42.12 -49.25
N ASN A 531 -29.51 -41.11 -48.38
CA ASN A 531 -30.46 -40.79 -47.31
C ASN A 531 -30.82 -41.96 -46.35
N GLU A 532 -30.09 -43.09 -46.40
CA GLU A 532 -30.16 -44.18 -45.44
C GLU A 532 -29.03 -44.07 -44.42
N THR A 533 -29.36 -44.32 -43.15
CA THR A 533 -28.38 -44.30 -42.06
C THR A 533 -27.86 -45.72 -41.85
N VAL A 534 -26.77 -46.10 -42.53
CA VAL A 534 -26.14 -47.40 -42.30
C VAL A 534 -25.35 -47.35 -40.99
N LEU A 535 -25.87 -48.02 -39.96
CA LEU A 535 -25.23 -48.18 -38.67
C LEU A 535 -24.22 -49.34 -38.72
N LYS A 536 -23.01 -49.12 -39.23
CA LYS A 536 -21.90 -50.09 -39.08
C LYS A 536 -21.21 -49.91 -37.71
N LYS A 537 -21.15 -50.97 -36.92
CA LYS A 537 -20.28 -51.04 -35.73
C LYS A 537 -18.90 -51.49 -36.18
N ASN A 538 -17.91 -50.60 -36.09
CA ASN A 538 -16.52 -50.95 -36.37
C ASN A 538 -15.75 -50.99 -35.04
N TYR A 539 -14.95 -52.04 -34.85
CA TYR A 539 -14.03 -52.15 -33.71
C TYR A 539 -12.64 -51.76 -34.19
N TYR A 540 -11.93 -50.92 -33.45
CA TYR A 540 -10.57 -50.51 -33.81
C TYR A 540 -9.60 -50.83 -32.67
N TYR A 541 -8.38 -51.20 -33.04
CA TYR A 541 -7.29 -51.42 -32.11
C TYR A 541 -6.18 -50.43 -32.45
N HIS A 542 -5.55 -49.87 -31.40
CA HIS A 542 -4.51 -48.86 -31.54
C HIS A 542 -3.28 -49.25 -30.74
N ILE A 543 -2.15 -49.37 -31.42
CA ILE A 543 -0.87 -49.64 -30.75
C ILE A 543 0.00 -48.39 -30.89
N GLU A 544 0.41 -47.80 -29.76
CA GLU A 544 1.27 -46.62 -29.72
C GLU A 544 2.62 -46.87 -29.00
N ALA A 545 3.71 -46.41 -29.60
CA ALA A 545 4.97 -46.22 -28.89
C ALA A 545 5.11 -44.75 -28.48
N GLY A 546 5.55 -44.45 -27.25
CA GLY A 546 5.57 -43.07 -26.78
C GLY A 546 6.54 -42.73 -25.65
N ALA A 547 6.86 -41.45 -25.53
CA ALA A 547 7.71 -40.88 -24.48
C ALA A 547 6.90 -39.93 -23.59
N HIS A 548 7.10 -40.05 -22.27
CA HIS A 548 6.51 -39.14 -21.28
C HIS A 548 7.59 -38.23 -20.69
N PHE A 549 7.36 -36.93 -20.85
CA PHE A 549 8.20 -35.88 -20.31
C PHE A 549 7.46 -35.19 -19.17
N TRP A 550 8.11 -35.11 -18.00
CA TRP A 550 7.68 -34.28 -16.88
C TRP A 550 6.26 -34.54 -16.36
N GLU A 551 5.86 -35.82 -16.29
CA GLU A 551 4.54 -36.32 -15.84
C GLU A 551 3.30 -35.77 -16.59
N ALA A 552 3.46 -34.74 -17.44
CA ALA A 552 2.38 -33.97 -18.02
C ALA A 552 2.41 -33.91 -19.55
N VAL A 553 3.57 -34.13 -20.20
CA VAL A 553 3.68 -34.07 -21.66
C VAL A 553 3.88 -35.48 -22.24
N ARG A 554 3.00 -35.87 -23.17
CA ARG A 554 3.08 -37.15 -23.89
C ARG A 554 3.32 -36.90 -25.37
N VAL A 555 4.25 -37.65 -25.94
CA VAL A 555 4.46 -37.75 -27.40
C VAL A 555 4.39 -39.22 -27.78
N SER A 556 3.48 -39.58 -28.68
CA SER A 556 3.35 -40.97 -29.17
C SER A 556 3.10 -41.08 -30.67
N GLY A 557 3.54 -42.20 -31.23
CA GLY A 557 3.36 -42.62 -32.61
C GLY A 557 2.76 -44.02 -32.68
N GLY A 558 1.75 -44.27 -33.51
CA GLY A 558 1.08 -45.58 -33.53
C GLY A 558 0.33 -45.92 -34.80
N ILE A 559 -0.09 -47.20 -34.88
CA ILE A 559 -0.90 -47.74 -35.98
C ILE A 559 -2.31 -48.03 -35.47
N LEU A 560 -3.33 -47.49 -36.16
CA LEU A 560 -4.75 -47.78 -35.91
C LEU A 560 -5.25 -48.77 -36.97
N LYS A 561 -5.80 -49.92 -36.55
CA LYS A 561 -6.35 -50.94 -37.46
C LYS A 561 -7.81 -51.23 -37.12
N GLY A 562 -8.70 -51.17 -38.11
CA GLY A 562 -10.12 -51.50 -37.98
C GLY A 562 -10.41 -52.98 -38.25
N ILE A 563 -11.34 -53.57 -37.50
CA ILE A 563 -11.89 -54.90 -37.73
C ILE A 563 -13.30 -54.72 -38.30
N SER A 564 -13.42 -54.67 -39.62
CA SER A 564 -14.67 -54.92 -40.35
C SER A 564 -14.33 -55.50 -41.72
N ASP A 565 -15.15 -56.43 -42.20
CA ASP A 565 -14.80 -57.43 -43.22
C ASP A 565 -14.47 -56.95 -44.64
N GLU A 566 -14.34 -55.65 -44.95
CA GLU A 566 -14.02 -55.24 -46.33
C GLU A 566 -12.91 -54.19 -46.53
N GLU A 567 -12.45 -53.43 -45.52
CA GLU A 567 -11.31 -52.53 -45.72
C GLU A 567 -10.45 -52.38 -44.45
N ASN A 568 -9.25 -52.95 -44.47
CA ASN A 568 -8.23 -52.69 -43.46
C ASN A 568 -7.62 -51.32 -43.75
N TYR A 569 -7.91 -50.33 -42.92
CA TYR A 569 -7.21 -49.05 -43.00
C TYR A 569 -5.99 -49.07 -42.08
N ASN A 570 -4.81 -48.85 -42.64
CA ASN A 570 -3.61 -48.57 -41.87
C ASN A 570 -3.47 -47.06 -41.74
N TYR A 571 -3.36 -46.54 -40.51
CA TYR A 571 -3.08 -45.13 -40.28
C TYR A 571 -1.84 -44.96 -39.41
N LEU A 572 -1.00 -43.99 -39.74
CA LEU A 572 0.01 -43.49 -38.80
C LEU A 572 -0.59 -42.34 -38.01
N SER A 573 -0.41 -42.32 -36.69
CA SER A 573 -0.89 -41.23 -35.84
C SER A 573 0.21 -40.62 -35.00
N GLY A 574 0.31 -39.30 -34.97
CA GLY A 574 1.15 -38.56 -34.02
C GLY A 574 0.29 -37.85 -32.98
N THR A 575 0.54 -38.10 -31.68
CA THR A 575 -0.23 -37.50 -30.58
C THR A 575 0.65 -36.60 -29.72
N PHE A 576 0.21 -35.35 -29.52
CA PHE A 576 0.77 -34.45 -28.50
C PHE A 576 -0.29 -34.19 -27.43
N GLY A 577 0.04 -34.52 -26.19
CA GLY A 577 -0.91 -34.54 -25.08
C GLY A 577 -0.44 -33.77 -23.85
N LEU A 578 -1.37 -33.07 -23.20
CA LEU A 578 -1.18 -32.55 -21.84
C LEU A 578 -2.07 -33.33 -20.85
N ALA A 579 -1.44 -33.97 -19.87
CA ALA A 579 -2.10 -34.73 -18.81
C ALA A 579 -1.92 -34.01 -17.46
N LEU A 580 -3.03 -33.52 -16.88
CA LEU A 580 -3.04 -32.97 -15.53
C LEU A 580 -3.48 -34.06 -14.56
N LYS A 581 -2.53 -34.60 -13.78
CA LYS A 581 -2.79 -35.71 -12.87
C LYS A 581 -3.18 -35.22 -11.48
N ILE A 582 -4.36 -35.63 -11.02
CA ILE A 582 -4.83 -35.47 -9.64
C ILE A 582 -5.03 -36.88 -9.07
N ARG A 583 -4.03 -37.37 -8.31
CA ARG A 583 -3.99 -38.75 -7.78
C ARG A 583 -4.08 -39.82 -8.88
N HIS A 584 -5.18 -40.58 -8.95
CA HIS A 584 -5.43 -41.64 -9.95
C HIS A 584 -6.26 -41.15 -11.15
N PHE A 585 -6.71 -39.90 -11.14
CA PHE A 585 -7.46 -39.29 -12.23
C PHE A 585 -6.57 -38.36 -13.03
N SER A 586 -6.72 -38.38 -14.34
CA SER A 586 -6.10 -37.42 -15.26
C SER A 586 -7.12 -36.83 -16.22
N VAL A 587 -7.08 -35.52 -16.37
CA VAL A 587 -7.71 -34.84 -17.51
C VAL A 587 -6.68 -34.84 -18.64
N GLN A 588 -7.06 -35.35 -19.80
CA GLN A 588 -6.20 -35.46 -20.97
C GLN A 588 -6.78 -34.66 -22.12
N VAL A 589 -5.91 -33.85 -22.73
CA VAL A 589 -6.18 -33.15 -23.98
C VAL A 589 -5.11 -33.58 -24.97
N ASP A 590 -5.54 -34.33 -25.97
CA ASP A 590 -4.67 -34.94 -26.96
C ASP A 590 -5.03 -34.43 -28.36
N TYR A 591 -4.05 -33.93 -29.09
CA TYR A 591 -4.19 -33.62 -30.51
C TYR A 591 -3.54 -34.73 -31.32
N THR A 592 -4.34 -35.42 -32.16
CA THR A 592 -3.87 -36.50 -33.03
C THR A 592 -4.09 -36.14 -34.50
N GLN A 593 -3.04 -36.30 -35.31
CA GLN A 593 -3.17 -36.29 -36.77
C GLN A 593 -3.18 -37.71 -37.30
N LEU A 594 -4.11 -38.04 -38.21
CA LEU A 594 -4.23 -39.36 -38.84
C LEU A 594 -3.81 -39.27 -40.31
N TYR A 595 -3.00 -40.21 -40.76
CA TYR A 595 -2.51 -40.33 -42.14
C TYR A 595 -2.93 -41.67 -42.73
N ARG A 596 -3.72 -41.70 -43.81
CA ARG A 596 -4.16 -42.96 -44.47
C ARG A 596 -2.99 -43.56 -45.24
N LEU A 597 -2.69 -44.83 -45.00
CA LEU A 597 -1.73 -45.61 -45.77
C LEU A 597 -2.52 -46.52 -46.72
N GLU A 598 -2.73 -46.10 -47.96
CA GLU A 598 -3.25 -47.00 -49.01
C GLU A 598 -2.10 -47.85 -49.56
N GLU A 599 -2.37 -49.14 -49.78
CA GLU A 599 -1.46 -50.01 -50.52
C GLU A 599 -1.51 -49.64 -52.01
N LYS A 600 -0.39 -49.08 -52.49
CA LYS A 600 0.01 -48.90 -53.90
C LYS A 600 -0.76 -47.84 -54.71
N GLU A 601 -0.31 -46.59 -54.62
CA GLU A 601 0.40 -45.89 -55.71
C GLU A 601 0.81 -44.51 -55.19
N TRP A 602 2.11 -44.33 -55.00
CA TRP A 602 2.69 -43.07 -54.57
C TRP A 602 2.78 -42.17 -55.81
N LEU A 603 1.68 -41.51 -56.18
CA LEU A 603 1.57 -40.24 -56.94
C LEU A 603 0.16 -40.09 -57.55
N GLY A 604 -0.60 -39.13 -57.03
CA GLY A 604 -1.86 -38.67 -57.62
C GLY A 604 -2.48 -37.58 -56.74
N ASP A 605 -2.36 -36.33 -57.17
CA ASP A 605 -2.75 -35.11 -56.46
C ASP A 605 -4.23 -35.06 -56.06
N ASN A 606 -4.57 -35.62 -54.88
CA ASN A 606 -5.78 -35.27 -54.15
C ASN A 606 -5.43 -34.99 -52.69
N GLU A 607 -5.22 -33.70 -52.38
CA GLU A 607 -4.95 -33.14 -51.04
C GLU A 607 -6.07 -33.35 -50.00
N GLU A 608 -7.13 -34.09 -50.31
CA GLU A 608 -8.36 -34.12 -49.48
C GLU A 608 -8.35 -35.14 -48.32
N ASN A 609 -7.33 -35.97 -48.16
CA ASN A 609 -7.34 -37.07 -47.18
C ASN A 609 -6.65 -36.78 -45.85
N PHE A 610 -6.60 -35.52 -45.40
CA PHE A 610 -6.13 -35.16 -44.06
C PHE A 610 -7.29 -35.03 -43.08
N GLN A 611 -7.32 -35.90 -42.07
CA GLN A 611 -8.23 -35.76 -40.93
C GLN A 611 -7.42 -35.47 -39.66
N SER A 612 -7.72 -34.34 -39.03
CA SER A 612 -7.20 -34.01 -37.70
C SER A 612 -8.28 -34.29 -36.65
N MET A 613 -7.86 -34.86 -35.51
CA MET A 613 -8.74 -35.23 -34.42
C MET A 613 -8.22 -34.62 -33.12
N LEU A 614 -9.03 -33.77 -32.48
CA LEU A 614 -8.81 -33.34 -31.11
C LEU A 614 -9.61 -34.24 -30.18
N ARG A 615 -8.93 -34.86 -29.21
CA ARG A 615 -9.56 -35.65 -28.15
C ARG A 615 -9.47 -34.93 -26.84
N ILE A 616 -10.59 -34.83 -26.14
CA ILE A 616 -10.65 -34.33 -24.77
C ILE A 616 -11.34 -35.40 -23.94
N GLY A 617 -10.68 -35.90 -22.90
CA GLY A 617 -11.22 -36.99 -22.10
C GLY A 617 -10.76 -37.02 -20.66
N LEU A 618 -11.48 -37.82 -19.89
CA LEU A 618 -11.15 -38.17 -18.52
C LEU A 618 -10.65 -39.61 -18.49
N GLN A 619 -9.47 -39.83 -17.93
CA GLN A 619 -8.90 -41.17 -17.77
C GLN A 619 -8.63 -41.44 -16.29
N TYR A 620 -9.00 -42.63 -15.84
CA TYR A 620 -8.62 -43.18 -14.55
C TYR A 620 -7.50 -44.21 -14.76
N GLN A 621 -6.41 -44.10 -13.99
CA GLN A 621 -5.24 -44.97 -14.12
C GLN A 621 -4.82 -45.58 -12.77
N LEU A 622 -4.70 -46.91 -12.75
CA LEU A 622 -4.06 -47.68 -11.69
C LEU A 622 -2.63 -48.01 -12.09
N ASN A 623 -1.66 -47.56 -11.29
CA ASN A 623 -0.24 -47.78 -11.51
C ASN A 623 0.27 -48.86 -10.55
N PHE A 624 0.75 -49.97 -11.11
CA PHE A 624 1.39 -51.04 -10.36
C PHE A 624 2.91 -50.94 -10.52
N TYR A 625 3.61 -50.89 -9.38
CA TYR A 625 5.07 -50.88 -9.35
C TYR A 625 5.56 -52.27 -8.96
N ARG A 626 6.13 -53.02 -9.92
CA ARG A 626 6.73 -54.33 -9.65
C ARG A 626 8.24 -54.27 -9.79
N ARG A 627 8.94 -54.83 -8.80
CA ARG A 627 10.39 -55.03 -8.87
C ARG A 627 10.64 -56.38 -9.55
N LEU A 628 11.26 -56.36 -10.74
CA LEU A 628 11.60 -57.60 -11.43
C LEU A 628 12.71 -58.36 -10.69
N SER A 629 12.56 -59.68 -10.64
CA SER A 629 13.58 -60.60 -10.13
C SER A 629 14.82 -60.59 -11.03
N LYS A 630 15.93 -61.16 -10.55
CA LYS A 630 17.20 -61.19 -11.30
C LYS A 630 17.04 -62.00 -12.61
N THR A 631 16.34 -63.14 -12.53
CA THR A 631 16.02 -64.02 -13.65
C THR A 631 15.09 -63.38 -14.68
N GLU A 632 14.10 -62.59 -14.24
CA GLU A 632 13.21 -61.85 -15.16
C GLU A 632 13.97 -60.78 -15.94
N LYS A 633 14.96 -60.12 -15.33
CA LYS A 633 15.81 -59.13 -16.01
C LYS A 633 16.71 -59.76 -17.07
N GLU A 634 17.27 -60.94 -16.80
CA GLU A 634 18.07 -61.69 -17.78
C GLU A 634 17.23 -62.16 -18.97
N ARG A 635 16.01 -62.64 -18.74
CA ARG A 635 15.09 -63.04 -19.83
C ARG A 635 14.69 -61.87 -20.72
N ILE A 636 14.39 -60.70 -20.13
CA ILE A 636 14.07 -59.49 -20.90
C ILE A 636 15.29 -59.00 -21.71
N ARG A 637 16.49 -59.06 -21.12
CA ARG A 637 17.72 -58.68 -21.82
C ARG A 637 17.96 -59.57 -23.05
N LEU A 638 17.86 -60.89 -22.88
CA LEU A 638 18.05 -61.86 -23.97
C LEU A 638 17.00 -61.72 -25.07
N SER A 639 15.76 -61.34 -24.73
CA SER A 639 14.69 -61.10 -25.71
C SER A 639 14.75 -59.73 -26.41
N SER A 640 15.52 -58.78 -25.89
CA SER A 640 15.79 -57.48 -26.55
C SER A 640 17.06 -57.48 -27.41
N GLU A 641 17.88 -58.53 -27.31
CA GLU A 641 19.08 -58.75 -28.11
C GLU A 641 18.78 -59.64 -29.36
N LEU A 642 17.57 -60.20 -29.44
CA LEU A 642 16.93 -60.76 -30.65
C LEU A 642 16.08 -59.67 -31.32
#